data_AF-A0A7D7U3B9-F1
#
_entry.id   AF-A0A7D7U3B9-F1
#
_cell.length_a   1.000
_cell.length_b   1.000
_cell.length_c   1.000
_cell.angle_alpha   90.00
_cell.angle_beta   90.00
_cell.angle_gamma   90.00
#
_symmetry.space_group_name_H-M   'P 1'
#
loop_
_entity.id
_entity.type
_entity.pdbx_description
1 polymer ?
#
loop_
_entity_poly.entity_id
_entity_poly.type
_entity_poly.pdbx_seq_one_letter_code
_entity_poly.pdbx_strand_id
1 'polypeptide(L)'
;MKRKNILKFVSLLGIGSIVMLAAASCSQAANPTQNPRSATPNDGNANPSSTETMMDPAARELSVVRASFSTLVDSESKTTELYADYAKIQKTLKEAFGVARAVVGKSDSTTQSLKDAKATLESAISNAEKEKTDFDTKNDKLVAAYTILKDALKDEKTMLDSLAANANYKAIEDNLKGLYEKAKPIVLSTLIPIEGNSPVLTSVTAVSEPLSNAITRNEMWKINADNLVNSFVKRTLVQKDLTAGTNQSNTMPQPGNYSFVGYSVDIGTDQLTTGSTSSNMNVTPNWNFAQRVVWTAPDSGATVTAIPNNAENSTPLSSVSWIYSLTGPEAKYKLSFPYFGVSNKAYLYFPYKLVNSNDQVALQYKLNDGEEKVIEFGTASEQSGTVGAERAVMSDAQTGSPQTPEEASADKAMPETTIRIATPTVGDIKIAKIQLTDLKFGINTVEFRVPTQTGDNQPSKVAPMIGNMYITSSDDEANEDKIYADLFGNSYNQETSPSTVTVDLLKGYSLAANFNTYIRQFTNLKTENPVYLVGLIGGTTPRFTTNNKTKIESLTNKQSTPSSFAETSTLSVYVNAPETGNYYISGSYISSKTQMRSLKFATTNMSSNSVTIQVQAKENFTSLDKFDTSDSNTMITPNNEMNKTLMLQKGLNKIIISGVERENTPFIGNLTFTLMNASVNQPQVKGADKEN
;
A
#
# COMPACT_ATOMS: atom_id res chain seq x y z
N MET A 1 13.56 23.71 6.29
CA MET A 1 13.48 23.29 4.87
C MET A 1 12.74 24.35 4.07
N LYS A 2 13.23 24.74 2.89
CA LYS A 2 12.62 25.82 2.08
C LYS A 2 11.36 25.32 1.38
N ARG A 3 10.20 25.94 1.62
CA ARG A 3 8.95 25.63 0.92
C ARG A 3 9.08 26.06 -0.55
N LYS A 4 9.02 25.11 -1.49
CA LYS A 4 8.86 25.39 -2.92
C LYS A 4 7.37 25.55 -3.21
N ASN A 5 6.93 26.78 -3.47
CA ASN A 5 5.58 27.03 -3.97
C ASN A 5 5.51 26.56 -5.43
N ILE A 6 4.75 25.51 -5.70
CA ILE A 6 4.39 25.12 -7.07
C ILE A 6 3.33 26.10 -7.55
N LEU A 7 3.75 27.02 -8.41
CA LEU A 7 2.86 28.00 -9.03
C LEU A 7 2.06 27.29 -10.14
N LYS A 8 0.81 26.94 -9.86
CA LYS A 8 -0.10 26.42 -10.88
C LYS A 8 -0.43 27.55 -11.85
N PHE A 9 0.08 27.46 -13.07
CA PHE A 9 -0.40 28.28 -14.19
C PHE A 9 -1.83 27.84 -14.52
N VAL A 10 -2.81 28.52 -13.91
CA VAL A 10 -4.16 28.57 -14.47
C VAL A 10 -4.05 29.39 -15.74
N SER A 11 -3.96 28.70 -16.88
CA SER A 11 -4.13 29.30 -18.19
C SER A 11 -5.54 29.86 -18.27
N LEU A 12 -5.68 31.15 -17.96
CA LEU A 12 -6.92 31.88 -18.13
C LEU A 12 -7.19 31.89 -19.64
N LEU A 13 -8.14 31.07 -20.09
CA LEU A 13 -8.60 31.05 -21.48
C LEU A 13 -8.95 32.48 -21.86
N GLY A 14 -8.14 33.05 -22.75
CA GLY A 14 -8.31 34.42 -23.19
C GLY A 14 -9.66 34.55 -23.87
N ILE A 15 -10.60 35.23 -23.21
CA ILE A 15 -11.81 35.75 -23.83
C ILE A 15 -11.34 36.80 -24.82
N GLY A 16 -10.99 36.34 -26.02
CA GLY A 16 -10.57 37.16 -27.15
C GLY A 16 -11.77 37.88 -27.71
N SER A 17 -12.30 38.85 -26.98
CA SER A 17 -13.31 39.79 -27.47
C SER A 17 -12.77 40.49 -28.70
N ILE A 18 -13.16 40.00 -29.88
CA ILE A 18 -13.08 40.79 -31.10
C ILE A 18 -14.08 41.92 -30.88
N VAL A 19 -13.57 43.13 -30.70
CA VAL A 19 -14.38 44.35 -30.72
C VAL A 19 -15.02 44.41 -32.11
N MET A 20 -16.30 44.06 -32.20
CA MET A 20 -17.10 44.38 -33.37
C MET A 20 -17.10 45.89 -33.55
N LEU A 21 -16.37 46.38 -34.54
CA LEU A 21 -16.49 47.76 -34.99
C LEU A 21 -17.80 47.88 -35.78
N ALA A 22 -18.91 48.00 -35.05
CA ALA A 22 -20.23 48.11 -35.62
C ALA A 22 -20.34 49.42 -36.43
N ALA A 23 -20.26 49.31 -37.75
CA ALA A 23 -20.66 50.39 -38.65
C ALA A 23 -22.19 50.50 -38.61
N ALA A 24 -22.70 51.46 -37.83
CA ALA A 24 -24.13 51.72 -37.73
C ALA A 24 -24.66 52.30 -39.05
N SER A 25 -25.22 51.46 -39.91
CA SER A 25 -25.91 51.87 -41.13
C SER A 25 -27.37 52.24 -40.81
N CYS A 26 -27.60 53.51 -40.44
CA CYS A 26 -28.96 54.05 -40.36
C CYS A 26 -29.56 54.23 -41.75
N SER A 27 -30.55 53.40 -42.09
CA SER A 27 -31.44 53.63 -43.23
C SER A 27 -32.84 54.01 -42.75
N GLN A 28 -33.16 55.31 -42.78
CA GLN A 28 -34.54 55.78 -42.81
C GLN A 28 -34.72 56.73 -44.00
N ALA A 29 -35.77 56.47 -44.78
CA ALA A 29 -36.08 57.21 -45.99
C ALA A 29 -36.71 58.56 -45.69
N ALA A 30 -36.42 59.57 -46.53
CA ALA A 30 -37.09 60.85 -46.51
C ALA A 30 -37.56 61.23 -47.91
N ASN A 31 -38.81 61.65 -48.04
CA ASN A 31 -39.36 62.40 -49.17
C ASN A 31 -40.57 63.21 -48.65
N PRO A 32 -40.96 64.34 -49.26
CA PRO A 32 -40.22 65.58 -49.03
C PRO A 32 -41.12 66.77 -48.59
N THR A 33 -40.49 67.94 -48.46
CA THR A 33 -41.08 69.31 -48.47
C THR A 33 -41.86 69.79 -47.24
N GLN A 34 -41.30 70.78 -46.54
CA GLN A 34 -41.75 72.18 -46.67
C GLN A 34 -40.60 73.18 -46.42
N ASN A 35 -40.74 74.38 -46.97
CA ASN A 35 -39.82 75.52 -47.03
C ASN A 35 -40.72 76.79 -46.97
N PRO A 36 -40.29 78.06 -46.75
CA PRO A 36 -38.96 78.61 -46.42
C PRO A 36 -38.99 79.68 -45.27
N ARG A 37 -37.87 80.45 -45.19
CA ARG A 37 -37.79 81.92 -44.97
C ARG A 37 -37.46 82.41 -43.54
N SER A 38 -36.50 83.31 -43.28
CA SER A 38 -35.31 83.80 -44.02
C SER A 38 -34.50 84.80 -43.16
N ALA A 39 -33.17 84.88 -43.32
CA ALA A 39 -32.40 86.14 -43.34
C ALA A 39 -30.90 85.92 -43.70
N THR A 40 -30.38 86.77 -44.58
CA THR A 40 -28.96 86.97 -44.97
C THR A 40 -28.46 88.31 -44.35
N PRO A 41 -27.25 88.89 -44.60
CA PRO A 41 -26.17 88.54 -45.56
C PRO A 41 -24.69 88.76 -45.11
N ASN A 42 -23.75 88.41 -46.02
CA ASN A 42 -22.36 88.93 -46.20
C ASN A 42 -21.32 88.71 -45.05
N ASP A 43 -20.00 88.72 -45.28
CA ASP A 43 -19.15 88.86 -46.50
C ASP A 43 -17.80 88.15 -46.27
N GLY A 44 -16.93 88.01 -47.30
CA GLY A 44 -15.49 87.75 -47.02
C GLY A 44 -14.76 86.70 -47.88
N ASN A 45 -14.52 87.05 -49.14
CA ASN A 45 -13.53 86.46 -50.05
C ASN A 45 -12.14 86.15 -49.43
N ALA A 46 -11.62 84.92 -49.62
CA ALA A 46 -10.25 84.65 -50.11
C ALA A 46 -9.94 83.15 -50.28
N ASN A 47 -9.67 82.70 -51.51
CA ASN A 47 -8.81 81.56 -51.82
C ASN A 47 -7.56 82.12 -52.51
N PRO A 48 -6.34 81.57 -52.29
CA PRO A 48 -5.84 80.65 -53.33
C PRO A 48 -4.91 79.52 -52.82
N SER A 49 -4.56 78.64 -53.78
CA SER A 49 -3.40 77.72 -53.78
C SER A 49 -3.60 76.29 -53.24
N SER A 50 -4.38 75.52 -54.00
CA SER A 50 -4.32 74.06 -54.02
C SER A 50 -3.02 73.55 -54.69
N THR A 51 -2.07 73.03 -53.91
CA THR A 51 -0.91 72.26 -54.41
C THR A 51 -0.63 70.98 -53.63
N GLU A 52 -1.63 70.43 -52.93
CA GLU A 52 -1.71 68.98 -52.78
C GLU A 52 -2.53 68.44 -53.94
N THR A 53 -1.99 67.45 -54.65
CA THR A 53 -2.70 66.72 -55.71
C THR A 53 -4.02 66.20 -55.16
N MET A 54 -5.13 66.82 -55.57
CA MET A 54 -6.47 66.34 -55.24
C MET A 54 -6.66 64.97 -55.88
N MET A 55 -6.36 63.93 -55.11
CA MET A 55 -6.64 62.55 -55.49
C MET A 55 -8.14 62.48 -55.76
N ASP A 56 -8.52 62.07 -56.97
CA ASP A 56 -9.90 61.85 -57.38
C ASP A 56 -10.64 61.13 -56.23
N PRO A 57 -11.82 61.61 -55.78
CA PRO A 57 -12.60 60.95 -54.74
C PRO A 57 -12.76 59.43 -54.95
N ALA A 58 -12.89 58.96 -56.20
CA ALA A 58 -12.94 57.54 -56.52
C ALA A 58 -11.59 56.82 -56.31
N ALA A 59 -10.46 57.46 -56.67
CA ALA A 59 -9.11 56.93 -56.39
C ALA A 59 -8.80 56.88 -54.88
N ARG A 60 -9.26 57.88 -54.12
CA ARG A 60 -9.14 57.88 -52.64
C ARG A 60 -9.98 56.76 -52.03
N GLU A 61 -11.23 56.58 -52.48
CA GLU A 61 -12.09 55.48 -52.03
C GLU A 61 -11.48 54.11 -52.37
N LEU A 62 -10.97 53.92 -53.59
CA LEU A 62 -10.29 52.71 -54.03
C LEU A 62 -9.12 52.34 -53.10
N SER A 63 -8.28 53.34 -52.76
CA SER A 63 -7.14 53.17 -51.86
C SER A 63 -7.58 52.75 -50.45
N VAL A 64 -8.59 53.42 -49.88
CA VAL A 64 -9.12 53.11 -48.53
C VAL A 64 -9.76 51.72 -48.49
N VAL A 65 -10.57 51.36 -49.48
CA VAL A 65 -11.18 50.02 -49.58
C VAL A 65 -10.09 48.96 -49.68
N ARG A 66 -9.12 49.13 -50.58
CA ARG A 66 -8.00 48.19 -50.78
C ARG A 66 -7.16 48.01 -49.50
N ALA A 67 -6.82 49.10 -48.80
CA ALA A 67 -6.11 49.03 -47.53
C ALA A 67 -6.89 48.25 -46.47
N SER A 68 -8.19 48.56 -46.29
CA SER A 68 -9.04 47.86 -45.32
C SER A 68 -9.23 46.37 -45.65
N PHE A 69 -9.22 46.02 -46.93
CA PHE A 69 -9.33 44.64 -47.38
C PHE A 69 -8.00 43.88 -47.23
N SER A 70 -6.85 44.53 -47.47
CA SER A 70 -5.53 43.97 -47.16
C SER A 70 -5.45 43.60 -45.68
N THR A 71 -5.76 44.52 -44.76
CA THR A 71 -5.74 44.25 -43.31
C THR A 71 -6.60 43.05 -42.91
N LEU A 72 -7.73 42.84 -43.59
CA LEU A 72 -8.56 41.65 -43.37
C LEU A 72 -7.89 40.38 -43.89
N VAL A 73 -7.35 40.39 -45.12
CA VAL A 73 -6.60 39.26 -45.70
C VAL A 73 -5.36 38.91 -44.87
N ASP A 74 -4.63 39.92 -44.39
CA ASP A 74 -3.44 39.77 -43.56
C ASP A 74 -3.74 39.14 -42.18
N SER A 75 -5.02 39.08 -41.77
CA SER A 75 -5.45 38.40 -40.54
C SER A 75 -5.54 36.87 -40.68
N GLU A 76 -5.40 36.31 -41.88
CA GLU A 76 -5.65 34.88 -42.21
C GLU A 76 -5.05 33.90 -41.21
N SER A 77 -3.78 34.07 -40.83
CA SER A 77 -3.10 33.15 -39.91
C SER A 77 -3.83 33.05 -38.57
N LYS A 78 -4.10 34.20 -37.94
CA LYS A 78 -4.79 34.28 -36.65
C LYS A 78 -6.24 33.81 -36.75
N THR A 79 -6.94 34.16 -37.84
CA THR A 79 -8.36 33.78 -38.00
C THR A 79 -8.52 32.29 -38.29
N THR A 80 -7.64 31.69 -39.10
CA THR A 80 -7.72 30.25 -39.45
C THR A 80 -7.20 29.35 -38.34
N GLU A 81 -6.27 29.81 -37.49
CA GLU A 81 -5.76 29.05 -36.33
C GLU A 81 -6.86 28.70 -35.31
N LEU A 82 -7.87 29.56 -35.14
CA LEU A 82 -9.04 29.31 -34.28
C LEU A 82 -9.83 28.03 -34.64
N TYR A 83 -9.66 27.54 -35.87
CA TYR A 83 -10.35 26.36 -36.41
C TYR A 83 -9.42 25.15 -36.57
N ALA A 84 -8.26 25.12 -35.91
CA ALA A 84 -7.29 24.02 -36.01
C ALA A 84 -7.87 22.63 -35.66
N ASP A 85 -8.83 22.57 -34.72
CA ASP A 85 -9.56 21.34 -34.37
C ASP A 85 -10.83 21.10 -35.23
N TYR A 86 -11.05 21.89 -36.28
CA TYR A 86 -12.23 21.85 -37.15
C TYR A 86 -11.77 21.90 -38.60
N ALA A 87 -10.97 20.91 -39.02
CA ALA A 87 -10.18 20.94 -40.24
C ALA A 87 -10.99 21.27 -41.52
N LYS A 88 -12.26 20.83 -41.60
CA LYS A 88 -13.16 21.22 -42.71
C LYS A 88 -13.49 22.70 -42.73
N ILE A 89 -13.85 23.29 -41.58
CA ILE A 89 -14.11 24.73 -41.44
C ILE A 89 -12.84 25.51 -41.80
N GLN A 90 -11.69 25.08 -41.27
CA GLN A 90 -10.40 25.71 -41.56
C GLN A 90 -10.06 25.67 -43.06
N LYS A 91 -10.31 24.55 -43.75
CA LYS A 91 -10.08 24.41 -45.19
C LYS A 91 -10.93 25.40 -45.99
N THR A 92 -12.26 25.40 -45.79
CA THR A 92 -13.18 26.32 -46.46
C THR A 92 -12.78 27.78 -46.24
N LEU A 93 -12.37 28.13 -45.02
CA LEU A 93 -11.94 29.48 -44.68
C LEU A 93 -10.62 29.87 -45.37
N LYS A 94 -9.63 28.97 -45.42
CA LYS A 94 -8.37 29.17 -46.17
C LYS A 94 -8.61 29.35 -47.67
N GLU A 95 -9.54 28.60 -48.25
CA GLU A 95 -9.94 28.77 -49.66
C GLU A 95 -10.56 30.15 -49.91
N ALA A 96 -11.43 30.64 -49.02
CA ALA A 96 -12.00 31.99 -49.09
C ALA A 96 -10.93 33.09 -48.95
N PHE A 97 -9.96 32.95 -48.04
CA PHE A 97 -8.82 33.86 -47.93
C PHE A 97 -7.95 33.85 -49.19
N GLY A 98 -7.72 32.68 -49.81
CA GLY A 98 -7.00 32.56 -51.08
C GLY A 98 -7.67 33.32 -52.23
N VAL A 99 -9.00 33.21 -52.35
CA VAL A 99 -9.80 33.98 -53.32
C VAL A 99 -9.71 35.49 -53.04
N ALA A 100 -9.86 35.89 -51.79
CA ALA A 100 -9.76 37.30 -51.38
C ALA A 100 -8.37 37.90 -51.69
N ARG A 101 -7.30 37.15 -51.39
CA ARG A 101 -5.92 37.53 -51.68
C ARG A 101 -5.69 37.72 -53.19
N ALA A 102 -6.27 36.85 -54.02
CA ALA A 102 -6.19 36.97 -55.47
C ALA A 102 -6.92 38.20 -56.04
N VAL A 103 -7.94 38.73 -55.34
CA VAL A 103 -8.61 39.99 -55.72
C VAL A 103 -7.86 41.21 -55.19
N VAL A 104 -7.42 41.23 -53.93
CA VAL A 104 -6.73 42.41 -53.37
C VAL A 104 -5.35 42.66 -54.01
N GLY A 105 -4.69 41.59 -54.50
CA GLY A 105 -3.39 41.67 -55.20
C GLY A 105 -3.45 42.13 -56.66
N LYS A 106 -4.63 42.18 -57.29
CA LYS A 106 -4.80 42.60 -58.69
C LYS A 106 -4.77 44.12 -58.83
N SER A 107 -3.88 44.64 -59.67
CA SER A 107 -3.73 46.09 -59.90
C SER A 107 -4.94 46.74 -60.58
N ASP A 108 -5.71 45.96 -61.35
CA ASP A 108 -6.89 46.37 -62.11
C ASP A 108 -8.23 46.20 -61.36
N SER A 109 -8.21 45.64 -60.14
CA SER A 109 -9.44 45.51 -59.32
C SER A 109 -10.09 46.85 -59.01
N THR A 110 -11.35 46.98 -59.42
CA THR A 110 -12.22 48.14 -59.19
C THR A 110 -12.71 48.23 -57.75
N THR A 111 -13.14 49.42 -57.32
CA THR A 111 -13.71 49.66 -55.98
C THR A 111 -14.86 48.70 -55.66
N GLN A 112 -15.72 48.42 -56.64
CA GLN A 112 -16.83 47.47 -56.47
C GLN A 112 -16.31 46.04 -56.27
N SER A 113 -15.39 45.56 -57.13
CA SER A 113 -14.83 44.20 -57.00
C SER A 113 -14.11 43.97 -55.66
N LEU A 114 -13.47 45.00 -55.10
CA LEU A 114 -12.83 44.92 -53.78
C LEU A 114 -13.87 44.92 -52.65
N LYS A 115 -14.96 45.70 -52.76
CA LYS A 115 -16.08 45.67 -51.78
C LYS A 115 -16.77 44.31 -51.77
N ASP A 116 -17.08 43.76 -52.95
CA ASP A 116 -17.78 42.47 -53.09
C ASP A 116 -16.92 41.31 -52.56
N ALA A 117 -15.63 41.28 -52.91
CA ALA A 117 -14.70 40.28 -52.40
C ALA A 117 -14.46 40.41 -50.88
N LYS A 118 -14.42 41.63 -50.34
CA LYS A 118 -14.33 41.87 -48.89
C LYS A 118 -15.57 41.35 -48.16
N ALA A 119 -16.77 41.72 -48.62
CA ALA A 119 -18.03 41.25 -48.05
C ALA A 119 -18.17 39.71 -48.13
N THR A 120 -17.67 39.09 -49.20
CA THR A 120 -17.60 37.63 -49.36
C THR A 120 -16.69 36.99 -48.31
N LEU A 121 -15.52 37.58 -48.03
CA LEU A 121 -14.61 37.09 -46.99
C LEU A 121 -15.19 37.30 -45.57
N GLU A 122 -15.81 38.46 -45.31
CA GLU A 122 -16.49 38.73 -44.03
C GLU A 122 -17.63 37.73 -43.77
N SER A 123 -18.40 37.38 -44.82
CA SER A 123 -19.43 36.33 -44.74
C SER A 123 -18.82 34.95 -44.49
N ALA A 124 -17.71 34.60 -45.14
CA ALA A 124 -17.02 33.32 -44.90
C ALA A 124 -16.49 33.18 -43.46
N ILE A 125 -15.95 34.27 -42.88
CA ILE A 125 -15.50 34.33 -41.48
C ILE A 125 -16.69 34.13 -40.53
N SER A 126 -17.79 34.84 -40.75
CA SER A 126 -19.02 34.73 -39.94
C SER A 126 -19.65 33.33 -40.01
N ASN A 127 -19.68 32.72 -41.20
CA ASN A 127 -20.15 31.35 -41.38
C ASN A 127 -19.26 30.34 -40.63
N ALA A 128 -17.93 30.50 -40.66
CA ALA A 128 -17.02 29.64 -39.91
C ALA A 128 -17.24 29.73 -38.38
N GLU A 129 -17.44 30.94 -37.85
CA GLU A 129 -17.73 31.17 -36.43
C GLU A 129 -19.07 30.52 -36.04
N LYS A 130 -20.09 30.66 -36.89
CA LYS A 130 -21.40 30.04 -36.69
C LYS A 130 -21.33 28.51 -36.74
N GLU A 131 -20.69 27.93 -37.75
CA GLU A 131 -20.54 26.46 -37.88
C GLU A 131 -19.84 25.84 -36.68
N LYS A 132 -18.78 26.48 -36.18
CA LYS A 132 -18.10 26.07 -34.94
C LYS A 132 -19.04 26.16 -33.73
N THR A 133 -19.74 27.28 -33.56
CA THR A 133 -20.64 27.51 -32.42
C THR A 133 -21.82 26.52 -32.40
N ASP A 134 -22.41 26.24 -33.57
CA ASP A 134 -23.48 25.26 -33.73
C ASP A 134 -22.98 23.83 -33.39
N PHE A 135 -21.77 23.47 -33.84
CA PHE A 135 -21.15 22.18 -33.53
C PHE A 135 -20.88 22.04 -32.03
N ASP A 136 -20.25 23.04 -31.41
CA ASP A 136 -19.86 23.01 -30.00
C ASP A 136 -21.09 22.94 -29.08
N THR A 137 -22.12 23.73 -29.38
CA THR A 137 -23.38 23.73 -28.63
C THR A 137 -24.10 22.38 -28.71
N LYS A 138 -24.01 21.70 -29.87
CA LYS A 138 -24.64 20.39 -30.09
C LYS A 138 -23.81 19.23 -29.52
N ASN A 139 -22.51 19.40 -29.34
CA ASN A 139 -21.55 18.34 -28.98
C ASN A 139 -20.69 18.69 -27.76
N ASP A 140 -21.23 19.47 -26.81
CA ASP A 140 -20.57 20.00 -25.62
C ASP A 140 -19.64 18.99 -24.90
N LYS A 141 -20.16 17.78 -24.64
CA LYS A 141 -19.43 16.69 -23.97
C LYS A 141 -18.29 16.11 -24.82
N LEU A 142 -18.46 16.06 -26.14
CA LEU A 142 -17.41 15.61 -27.06
C LEU A 142 -16.28 16.63 -27.10
N VAL A 143 -16.61 17.92 -27.20
CA VAL A 143 -15.62 19.01 -27.17
C VAL A 143 -14.85 19.01 -25.85
N ALA A 144 -15.53 18.83 -24.71
CA ALA A 144 -14.89 18.70 -23.40
C ALA A 144 -13.96 17.48 -23.31
N ALA A 145 -14.43 16.29 -23.72
CA ALA A 145 -13.63 15.06 -23.69
C ALA A 145 -12.41 15.12 -24.64
N TYR A 146 -12.57 15.74 -25.81
CA TYR A 146 -11.50 15.97 -26.79
C TYR A 146 -10.48 16.99 -26.26
N THR A 147 -10.94 18.05 -25.59
CA THR A 147 -10.04 19.04 -24.96
C THR A 147 -9.18 18.39 -23.88
N ILE A 148 -9.78 17.57 -23.00
CA ILE A 148 -9.04 16.78 -21.99
C ILE A 148 -8.00 15.86 -22.64
N LEU A 149 -8.36 15.19 -23.75
CA LEU A 149 -7.44 14.33 -24.50
C LEU A 149 -6.27 15.13 -25.08
N LYS A 150 -6.55 16.26 -25.72
CA LYS A 150 -5.55 17.16 -26.33
C LYS A 150 -4.61 17.78 -25.28
N ASP A 151 -5.13 18.13 -24.11
CA ASP A 151 -4.31 18.60 -22.98
C ASP A 151 -3.40 17.49 -22.44
N ALA A 152 -3.93 16.27 -22.26
CA ALA A 152 -3.15 15.13 -21.79
C ALA A 152 -1.98 14.75 -22.72
N LEU A 153 -2.12 14.94 -24.04
CA LEU A 153 -1.06 14.70 -25.03
C LEU A 153 0.13 15.69 -24.93
N LYS A 154 -0.07 16.91 -24.39
CA LYS A 154 0.98 17.96 -24.39
C LYS A 154 2.25 17.55 -23.64
N ASP A 155 2.07 16.80 -22.55
CA ASP A 155 3.16 16.42 -21.64
C ASP A 155 3.77 15.04 -21.95
N GLU A 156 3.34 14.36 -23.03
CA GLU A 156 3.76 12.99 -23.38
C GLU A 156 5.27 12.79 -23.28
N LYS A 157 6.05 13.63 -23.98
CA LYS A 157 7.51 13.48 -24.03
C LYS A 157 8.12 13.62 -22.64
N THR A 158 7.78 14.68 -21.90
CA THR A 158 8.27 14.93 -20.55
C THR A 158 7.92 13.78 -19.60
N MET A 159 6.70 13.26 -19.71
CA MET A 159 6.21 12.16 -18.90
C MET A 159 6.98 10.86 -19.17
N LEU A 160 7.09 10.45 -20.43
CA LEU A 160 7.76 9.22 -20.82
C LEU A 160 9.29 9.30 -20.57
N ASP A 161 9.94 10.42 -20.90
CA ASP A 161 11.36 10.65 -20.58
C ASP A 161 11.62 10.53 -19.06
N SER A 162 10.70 11.02 -18.22
CA SER A 162 10.83 10.92 -16.74
C SER A 162 10.66 9.50 -16.19
N LEU A 163 9.97 8.63 -16.93
CA LEU A 163 9.76 7.23 -16.56
C LEU A 163 10.92 6.36 -17.03
N ALA A 164 11.37 6.54 -18.27
CA ALA A 164 12.52 5.85 -18.85
C ALA A 164 13.83 6.08 -18.08
N ALA A 165 13.93 7.16 -17.30
CA ALA A 165 15.06 7.45 -16.42
C ALA A 165 15.25 6.46 -15.25
N ASN A 166 14.25 5.63 -14.92
CA ASN A 166 14.36 4.60 -13.89
C ASN A 166 13.77 3.26 -14.39
N ALA A 167 14.59 2.22 -14.45
CA ALA A 167 14.19 0.89 -14.90
C ALA A 167 12.98 0.31 -14.13
N ASN A 168 12.80 0.66 -12.85
CA ASN A 168 11.66 0.24 -12.03
C ASN A 168 10.29 0.63 -12.64
N TYR A 169 10.25 1.70 -13.45
CA TYR A 169 9.00 2.24 -13.98
C TYR A 169 8.66 1.74 -15.39
N LYS A 170 9.43 0.79 -15.95
CA LYS A 170 9.27 0.34 -17.35
C LYS A 170 7.85 -0.12 -17.69
N ALA A 171 7.18 -0.84 -16.80
CA ALA A 171 5.79 -1.26 -17.01
C ALA A 171 4.80 -0.08 -17.02
N ILE A 172 5.08 0.98 -16.25
CA ILE A 172 4.29 2.22 -16.22
C ILE A 172 4.51 3.02 -17.51
N GLU A 173 5.76 3.11 -17.98
CA GLU A 173 6.14 3.70 -19.26
C GLU A 173 5.41 3.00 -20.41
N ASP A 174 5.47 1.67 -20.50
CA ASP A 174 4.83 0.88 -21.56
C ASP A 174 3.31 1.08 -21.57
N ASN A 175 2.66 1.08 -20.40
CA ASN A 175 1.23 1.32 -20.29
C ASN A 175 0.86 2.75 -20.74
N LEU A 176 1.57 3.78 -20.27
CA LEU A 176 1.31 5.17 -20.67
C LEU A 176 1.57 5.38 -22.16
N LYS A 177 2.67 4.86 -22.70
CA LYS A 177 2.98 4.88 -24.13
C LYS A 177 1.87 4.24 -24.96
N GLY A 178 1.36 3.08 -24.54
CA GLY A 178 0.21 2.42 -25.18
C GLY A 178 -1.09 3.22 -25.12
N LEU A 179 -1.27 4.10 -24.12
CA LEU A 179 -2.40 5.04 -24.04
C LEU A 179 -2.19 6.27 -24.93
N TYR A 180 -0.97 6.83 -24.97
CA TYR A 180 -0.59 7.92 -25.87
C TYR A 180 -0.75 7.54 -27.34
N GLU A 181 -0.29 6.36 -27.77
CA GLU A 181 -0.46 5.88 -29.15
C GLU A 181 -1.93 5.67 -29.54
N LYS A 182 -2.81 5.33 -28.59
CA LYS A 182 -4.27 5.27 -28.83
C LYS A 182 -4.92 6.65 -28.92
N ALA A 183 -4.34 7.66 -28.25
CA ALA A 183 -4.86 9.02 -28.19
C ALA A 183 -4.53 9.85 -29.43
N LYS A 184 -3.31 9.71 -29.98
CA LYS A 184 -2.82 10.51 -31.12
C LYS A 184 -3.76 10.49 -32.34
N PRO A 185 -4.27 9.35 -32.83
CA PRO A 185 -5.11 9.33 -34.04
C PRO A 185 -6.42 10.11 -33.88
N ILE A 186 -7.00 10.11 -32.67
CA ILE A 186 -8.26 10.80 -32.37
C ILE A 186 -8.10 12.32 -32.50
N VAL A 187 -7.01 12.86 -31.93
CA VAL A 187 -6.72 14.30 -32.02
C VAL A 187 -6.25 14.69 -33.43
N LEU A 188 -5.53 13.81 -34.13
CA LEU A 188 -5.13 14.04 -35.53
C LEU A 188 -6.32 14.10 -36.49
N SER A 189 -7.41 13.35 -36.23
CA SER A 189 -8.64 13.41 -37.04
C SER A 189 -9.39 14.74 -36.92
N THR A 190 -9.20 15.49 -35.83
CA THR A 190 -9.95 16.71 -35.47
C THR A 190 -11.45 16.48 -35.19
N LEU A 191 -12.15 17.47 -34.61
CA LEU A 191 -13.58 17.39 -34.30
C LEU A 191 -14.45 17.43 -35.55
N ILE A 192 -14.04 18.15 -36.59
CA ILE A 192 -14.68 18.16 -37.92
C ILE A 192 -13.63 17.86 -39.00
N PRO A 193 -13.39 16.57 -39.30
CA PRO A 193 -12.46 16.14 -40.34
C PRO A 193 -12.80 16.72 -41.73
N ILE A 194 -11.79 16.88 -42.59
CA ILE A 194 -11.99 17.26 -44.00
C ILE A 194 -12.80 16.17 -44.73
N GLU A 195 -12.49 14.90 -44.44
CA GLU A 195 -13.12 13.70 -44.99
C GLU A 195 -13.41 12.69 -43.87
N GLY A 196 -14.48 11.91 -44.01
CA GLY A 196 -14.94 10.97 -42.99
C GLY A 196 -15.88 11.58 -41.95
N ASN A 197 -16.11 10.83 -40.87
CA ASN A 197 -17.03 11.20 -39.79
C ASN A 197 -16.28 11.83 -38.61
N SER A 198 -16.89 12.80 -37.93
CA SER A 198 -16.42 13.31 -36.64
C SER A 198 -16.21 12.18 -35.61
N PRO A 199 -15.22 12.30 -34.71
CA PRO A 199 -15.03 11.35 -33.61
C PRO A 199 -16.28 11.31 -32.72
N VAL A 200 -16.66 10.10 -32.28
CA VAL A 200 -17.83 9.91 -31.41
C VAL A 200 -17.43 9.93 -29.94
N LEU A 201 -18.29 10.51 -29.09
CA LEU A 201 -18.02 10.73 -27.65
C LEU A 201 -17.46 9.47 -26.96
N THR A 202 -18.08 8.31 -27.19
CA THR A 202 -17.69 7.03 -26.58
C THR A 202 -16.28 6.57 -26.95
N SER A 203 -15.81 6.85 -28.17
CA SER A 203 -14.44 6.52 -28.59
C SER A 203 -13.43 7.50 -27.99
N VAL A 204 -13.80 8.76 -27.81
CA VAL A 204 -12.93 9.76 -27.16
C VAL A 204 -12.80 9.46 -25.67
N THR A 205 -13.90 9.23 -24.94
CA THR A 205 -13.87 8.95 -23.49
C THR A 205 -13.17 7.64 -23.16
N ALA A 206 -13.35 6.59 -23.98
CA ALA A 206 -12.67 5.31 -23.82
C ALA A 206 -11.12 5.39 -23.89
N VAL A 207 -10.56 6.50 -24.37
CA VAL A 207 -9.11 6.76 -24.39
C VAL A 207 -8.71 7.89 -23.44
N SER A 208 -9.50 8.97 -23.35
CA SER A 208 -9.17 10.13 -22.51
C SER A 208 -9.30 9.83 -21.01
N GLU A 209 -10.28 9.02 -20.60
CA GLU A 209 -10.43 8.65 -19.18
C GLU A 209 -9.28 7.75 -18.69
N PRO A 210 -8.88 6.66 -19.37
CA PRO A 210 -7.72 5.88 -18.94
C PRO A 210 -6.41 6.68 -18.95
N LEU A 211 -6.18 7.53 -19.96
CA LEU A 211 -4.96 8.35 -20.04
C LEU A 211 -4.90 9.39 -18.91
N SER A 212 -5.98 10.13 -18.68
CA SER A 212 -6.06 11.12 -17.60
C SER A 212 -5.92 10.47 -16.21
N ASN A 213 -6.54 9.32 -15.99
CA ASN A 213 -6.38 8.53 -14.77
C ASN A 213 -4.94 8.03 -14.59
N ALA A 214 -4.27 7.58 -15.66
CA ALA A 214 -2.89 7.11 -15.61
C ALA A 214 -1.92 8.23 -15.26
N ILE A 215 -2.04 9.39 -15.92
CA ILE A 215 -1.24 10.59 -15.63
C ILE A 215 -1.44 11.02 -14.17
N THR A 216 -2.69 11.09 -13.70
CA THR A 216 -3.03 11.52 -12.33
C THR A 216 -2.52 10.56 -11.25
N ARG A 217 -2.48 9.25 -11.53
CA ARG A 217 -2.08 8.21 -10.56
C ARG A 217 -0.59 7.84 -10.62
N ASN A 218 0.16 8.35 -11.60
CA ASN A 218 1.55 7.99 -11.88
C ASN A 218 2.47 7.96 -10.64
N GLU A 219 2.42 8.98 -9.78
CA GLU A 219 3.27 9.03 -8.59
C GLU A 219 2.95 7.91 -7.56
N MET A 220 1.68 7.51 -7.44
CA MET A 220 1.32 6.34 -6.61
C MET A 220 1.79 5.02 -7.23
N TRP A 221 1.85 4.96 -8.57
CA TRP A 221 2.36 3.79 -9.29
C TRP A 221 3.88 3.66 -9.13
N LYS A 222 4.62 4.77 -9.24
CA LYS A 222 6.07 4.83 -8.94
C LYS A 222 6.37 4.36 -7.52
N ILE A 223 5.67 4.90 -6.51
CA ILE A 223 5.83 4.48 -5.10
C ILE A 223 5.55 2.97 -4.92
N ASN A 224 4.57 2.41 -5.62
CA ASN A 224 4.32 0.97 -5.59
C ASN A 224 5.45 0.17 -6.27
N ALA A 225 5.92 0.59 -7.43
CA ALA A 225 7.03 -0.06 -8.15
C ALA A 225 8.32 -0.04 -7.33
N ASP A 226 8.70 1.10 -6.74
CA ASP A 226 9.89 1.21 -5.91
C ASP A 226 9.77 0.41 -4.60
N ASN A 227 8.58 0.35 -3.99
CA ASN A 227 8.35 -0.53 -2.83
C ASN A 227 8.45 -2.01 -3.22
N LEU A 228 7.97 -2.40 -4.41
CA LEU A 228 8.06 -3.78 -4.89
C LEU A 228 9.52 -4.20 -5.16
N VAL A 229 10.36 -3.30 -5.67
CA VAL A 229 11.77 -3.60 -5.97
C VAL A 229 12.66 -3.51 -4.71
N ASN A 230 12.57 -2.40 -3.96
CA ASN A 230 13.50 -2.09 -2.88
C ASN A 230 13.05 -2.57 -1.49
N SER A 231 11.85 -3.14 -1.39
CA SER A 231 11.23 -3.59 -0.13
C SER A 231 10.06 -4.55 -0.44
N PHE A 232 8.91 -4.33 0.18
CA PHE A 232 7.67 -5.06 -0.04
C PHE A 232 6.43 -4.15 0.09
N VAL A 233 5.29 -4.67 -0.38
CA VAL A 233 3.95 -4.11 -0.18
C VAL A 233 3.22 -4.98 0.87
N LYS A 234 2.98 -4.42 2.05
CA LYS A 234 2.22 -5.08 3.13
C LYS A 234 0.72 -5.06 2.86
N ARG A 235 0.07 -6.18 3.16
CA ARG A 235 -1.38 -6.38 3.12
C ARG A 235 -1.81 -7.03 4.43
N THR A 236 -2.33 -6.20 5.33
CA THR A 236 -2.92 -6.65 6.58
C THR A 236 -4.20 -7.42 6.31
N LEU A 237 -4.45 -8.52 7.03
CA LEU A 237 -5.69 -9.28 6.84
C LEU A 237 -6.91 -8.48 7.32
N VAL A 238 -7.99 -8.52 6.55
CA VAL A 238 -9.25 -7.84 6.88
C VAL A 238 -10.41 -8.84 6.85
N GLN A 239 -11.18 -8.90 7.94
CA GLN A 239 -12.28 -9.86 8.10
C GLN A 239 -13.32 -9.79 6.96
N LYS A 240 -13.58 -8.62 6.37
CA LYS A 240 -14.54 -8.45 5.26
C LYS A 240 -14.16 -9.20 3.98
N ASP A 241 -12.87 -9.51 3.81
CA ASP A 241 -12.34 -10.18 2.60
C ASP A 241 -12.28 -11.71 2.78
N LEU A 242 -12.73 -12.20 3.95
CA LEU A 242 -12.98 -13.60 4.28
C LEU A 242 -14.45 -13.93 3.99
N THR A 243 -14.70 -14.77 2.99
CA THR A 243 -16.02 -15.36 2.76
C THR A 243 -16.17 -16.56 3.69
N ALA A 244 -17.18 -16.52 4.57
CA ALA A 244 -17.57 -17.69 5.34
C ALA A 244 -18.17 -18.74 4.42
N GLY A 245 -17.76 -20.01 4.58
CA GLY A 245 -18.42 -21.12 3.91
C GLY A 245 -19.82 -21.37 4.46
N THR A 246 -20.47 -22.44 4.02
CA THR A 246 -21.81 -22.83 4.50
C THR A 246 -21.92 -23.10 6.02
N ASN A 247 -20.79 -23.24 6.71
CA ASN A 247 -20.70 -23.40 8.16
C ASN A 247 -20.79 -22.06 8.92
N GLN A 248 -22.01 -21.61 9.22
CA GLN A 248 -22.25 -20.42 10.07
C GLN A 248 -21.71 -20.55 11.51
N SER A 249 -21.28 -21.75 11.94
CA SER A 249 -20.70 -21.97 13.27
C SER A 249 -19.40 -21.21 13.50
N ASN A 250 -18.64 -20.90 12.44
CA ASN A 250 -17.27 -20.36 12.55
C ASN A 250 -17.18 -18.85 12.29
N THR A 251 -18.32 -18.15 12.27
CA THR A 251 -18.41 -16.70 11.99
C THR A 251 -18.62 -15.85 13.24
N MET A 252 -18.47 -16.42 14.44
CA MET A 252 -18.59 -15.65 15.67
C MET A 252 -17.51 -14.56 15.75
N PRO A 253 -17.79 -13.41 16.38
CA PRO A 253 -16.75 -12.43 16.65
C PRO A 253 -15.71 -13.03 17.61
N GLN A 254 -14.44 -12.64 17.41
CA GLN A 254 -13.34 -12.97 18.33
C GLN A 254 -13.77 -12.67 19.79
N PRO A 255 -13.50 -13.58 20.75
CA PRO A 255 -13.82 -13.34 22.15
C PRO A 255 -13.12 -12.08 22.65
N GLY A 256 -13.86 -11.20 23.33
CA GLY A 256 -13.32 -9.91 23.80
C GLY A 256 -12.14 -10.06 24.78
N ASN A 257 -11.94 -11.25 25.35
CA ASN A 257 -10.81 -11.55 26.22
C ASN A 257 -9.58 -12.18 25.51
N TYR A 258 -9.57 -12.25 24.18
CA TYR A 258 -8.54 -12.94 23.40
C TYR A 258 -7.44 -11.94 22.94
N SER A 259 -6.52 -11.59 23.85
CA SER A 259 -5.50 -10.54 23.62
C SER A 259 -4.42 -10.94 22.61
N PHE A 260 -3.76 -12.08 22.85
CA PHE A 260 -2.92 -12.73 21.85
C PHE A 260 -3.78 -13.56 20.91
N VAL A 261 -3.37 -13.64 19.66
CA VAL A 261 -4.12 -14.29 18.57
C VAL A 261 -3.32 -15.40 17.91
N GLY A 262 -2.27 -15.88 18.57
CA GLY A 262 -1.48 -17.02 18.15
C GLY A 262 -0.90 -17.70 19.38
N TYR A 263 -0.95 -19.03 19.39
CA TYR A 263 -0.54 -19.84 20.54
C TYR A 263 0.49 -20.90 20.14
N SER A 264 1.31 -21.32 21.08
CA SER A 264 2.35 -22.35 20.89
C SER A 264 1.90 -23.76 21.29
N VAL A 265 0.60 -23.95 21.55
CA VAL A 265 -0.03 -25.20 22.00
C VAL A 265 -1.37 -25.39 21.29
N ASP A 266 -1.87 -26.62 21.30
CA ASP A 266 -3.13 -27.00 20.65
C ASP A 266 -4.33 -26.21 21.20
N ILE A 267 -5.10 -25.61 20.30
CA ILE A 267 -6.32 -24.88 20.65
C ILE A 267 -7.53 -25.80 20.46
N GLY A 268 -7.59 -26.89 21.25
CA GLY A 268 -8.68 -27.86 21.12
C GLY A 268 -8.62 -29.15 21.96
N THR A 269 -7.52 -29.45 22.66
CA THR A 269 -7.29 -30.81 23.23
C THR A 269 -7.41 -30.91 24.76
N ASP A 270 -7.47 -29.79 25.49
CA ASP A 270 -7.59 -29.79 26.94
C ASP A 270 -9.03 -30.13 27.37
N GLN A 271 -9.26 -31.39 27.75
CA GLN A 271 -10.28 -31.67 28.77
C GLN A 271 -9.90 -30.86 30.03
N LEU A 272 -10.90 -30.27 30.68
CA LEU A 272 -10.74 -29.77 32.05
C LEU A 272 -10.18 -30.87 32.96
N THR A 273 -8.90 -30.79 33.29
CA THR A 273 -8.30 -31.67 34.30
C THR A 273 -8.95 -31.38 35.65
N THR A 274 -9.81 -32.31 36.06
CA THR A 274 -10.43 -32.46 37.39
C THR A 274 -11.21 -31.25 37.93
N GLY A 275 -12.54 -31.27 37.75
CA GLY A 275 -13.45 -30.63 38.72
C GLY A 275 -14.72 -29.94 38.20
N SER A 276 -14.81 -29.58 36.91
CA SER A 276 -15.99 -28.86 36.39
C SER A 276 -16.91 -29.74 35.56
N THR A 277 -18.13 -29.96 36.04
CA THR A 277 -19.19 -30.76 35.39
C THR A 277 -20.02 -29.95 34.36
N SER A 278 -19.46 -28.88 33.79
CA SER A 278 -20.17 -28.01 32.83
C SER A 278 -19.98 -28.47 31.38
N SER A 279 -20.93 -29.25 30.87
CA SER A 279 -20.90 -29.94 29.57
C SER A 279 -20.98 -29.07 28.30
N ASN A 280 -20.80 -27.75 28.39
CA ASN A 280 -21.17 -26.78 27.34
C ASN A 280 -20.01 -25.87 26.87
N MET A 281 -18.76 -26.31 26.94
CA MET A 281 -17.61 -25.57 26.39
C MET A 281 -16.91 -26.37 25.29
N ASN A 282 -17.32 -26.13 24.04
CA ASN A 282 -16.61 -26.65 22.87
C ASN A 282 -15.21 -26.01 22.79
N VAL A 283 -14.20 -26.84 22.55
CA VAL A 283 -12.80 -26.57 22.89
C VAL A 283 -12.03 -25.84 21.76
N THR A 284 -12.55 -25.92 20.53
CA THR A 284 -11.98 -25.33 19.30
C THR A 284 -12.53 -23.92 19.00
N PRO A 285 -11.76 -23.02 18.37
CA PRO A 285 -12.23 -21.70 17.94
C PRO A 285 -13.44 -21.75 17.00
N ASN A 286 -14.52 -21.09 17.39
CA ASN A 286 -15.72 -20.87 16.56
C ASN A 286 -15.73 -19.49 15.87
N TRP A 287 -14.55 -18.89 15.74
CA TRP A 287 -14.27 -17.70 14.94
C TRP A 287 -13.17 -18.05 13.92
N ASN A 288 -13.30 -17.53 12.70
CA ASN A 288 -12.38 -17.77 11.59
C ASN A 288 -11.35 -16.64 11.41
N PHE A 289 -11.48 -15.53 12.14
CA PHE A 289 -10.56 -14.39 12.12
C PHE A 289 -10.33 -13.86 13.53
N ALA A 290 -9.09 -13.49 13.86
CA ALA A 290 -8.76 -12.78 15.09
C ALA A 290 -7.63 -11.75 14.88
N GLN A 291 -7.72 -10.60 15.53
CA GLN A 291 -6.72 -9.54 15.56
C GLN A 291 -6.29 -9.24 17.00
N ARG A 292 -5.01 -8.94 17.22
CA ARG A 292 -4.44 -8.64 18.53
C ARG A 292 -5.20 -7.49 19.22
N VAL A 293 -5.59 -7.71 20.47
CA VAL A 293 -6.33 -6.74 21.31
C VAL A 293 -5.46 -6.26 22.46
N VAL A 294 -5.34 -4.94 22.56
CA VAL A 294 -4.68 -4.24 23.69
C VAL A 294 -5.73 -3.93 24.75
N TRP A 295 -5.33 -4.03 26.02
CA TRP A 295 -6.21 -3.77 27.16
C TRP A 295 -5.76 -2.55 27.94
N THR A 296 -6.70 -1.90 28.63
CA THR A 296 -6.43 -0.84 29.60
C THR A 296 -7.13 -1.16 30.92
N ALA A 297 -6.80 -0.44 31.98
CA ALA A 297 -7.54 -0.48 33.24
C ALA A 297 -7.51 0.91 33.89
N PRO A 298 -8.63 1.39 34.46
CA PRO A 298 -8.72 2.71 35.04
C PRO A 298 -7.91 2.82 36.33
N ASP A 299 -7.53 4.05 36.66
CA ASP A 299 -6.65 4.42 37.78
C ASP A 299 -7.17 3.93 39.14
N SER A 300 -8.48 3.76 39.28
CA SER A 300 -9.16 3.22 40.44
C SER A 300 -8.96 1.71 40.66
N GLY A 301 -8.24 1.03 39.75
CA GLY A 301 -7.80 -0.37 39.89
C GLY A 301 -8.88 -1.43 39.64
N ALA A 302 -10.12 -1.03 39.36
CA ALA A 302 -11.27 -1.92 39.35
C ALA A 302 -11.34 -2.86 38.14
N THR A 303 -11.37 -2.36 36.90
CA THR A 303 -11.82 -3.17 35.74
C THR A 303 -10.86 -3.11 34.56
N VAL A 304 -10.27 -4.25 34.16
CA VAL A 304 -9.48 -4.32 32.92
C VAL A 304 -10.44 -4.47 31.72
N THR A 305 -10.38 -3.55 30.76
CA THR A 305 -11.22 -3.54 29.56
C THR A 305 -10.37 -3.66 28.30
N ALA A 306 -10.92 -4.28 27.25
CA ALA A 306 -10.34 -4.21 25.92
C ALA A 306 -10.44 -2.76 25.39
N ILE A 307 -9.35 -2.23 24.84
CA ILE A 307 -9.41 -0.99 24.06
C ILE A 307 -10.10 -1.34 22.74
N PRO A 308 -11.20 -0.67 22.36
CA PRO A 308 -11.83 -0.93 21.07
C PRO A 308 -10.86 -0.56 19.96
N ASN A 309 -10.48 -1.53 19.10
CA ASN A 309 -9.73 -1.26 17.87
C ASN A 309 -10.55 -0.41 16.86
N ASN A 310 -11.85 -0.20 17.13
CA ASN A 310 -12.87 0.30 16.21
C ASN A 310 -13.56 1.57 16.72
N ALA A 311 -12.82 2.65 16.96
CA ALA A 311 -13.38 3.95 16.55
C ALA A 311 -13.23 4.00 15.02
N GLU A 312 -14.29 4.29 14.26
CA GLU A 312 -14.31 4.08 12.79
C GLU A 312 -13.25 4.87 11.99
N ASN A 313 -12.49 5.75 12.64
CA ASN A 313 -11.39 6.53 12.06
C ASN A 313 -10.03 6.37 12.80
N SER A 314 -9.88 5.42 13.74
CA SER A 314 -8.60 5.18 14.43
C SER A 314 -7.78 4.08 13.74
N THR A 315 -6.49 4.33 13.51
CA THR A 315 -5.55 3.27 13.14
C THR A 315 -5.39 2.27 14.29
N PRO A 316 -5.50 0.95 14.04
CA PRO A 316 -5.42 -0.05 15.11
C PRO A 316 -4.01 -0.09 15.70
N LEU A 317 -3.91 -0.25 17.03
CA LEU A 317 -2.65 -0.28 17.78
C LEU A 317 -1.71 -1.41 17.34
N SER A 318 -2.26 -2.48 16.77
CA SER A 318 -1.52 -3.55 16.13
C SER A 318 -2.27 -4.10 14.93
N SER A 319 -1.51 -4.48 13.88
CA SER A 319 -2.04 -5.16 12.70
C SER A 319 -1.84 -6.68 12.73
N VAL A 320 -1.35 -7.24 13.84
CA VAL A 320 -1.17 -8.70 14.00
C VAL A 320 -2.54 -9.39 14.02
N SER A 321 -2.84 -10.12 12.96
CA SER A 321 -4.09 -10.88 12.80
C SER A 321 -3.85 -12.23 12.15
N TRP A 322 -4.81 -13.14 12.31
CA TRP A 322 -4.80 -14.47 11.74
C TRP A 322 -6.19 -14.82 11.21
N ILE A 323 -6.22 -15.43 10.02
CA ILE A 323 -7.29 -16.35 9.64
C ILE A 323 -7.01 -17.65 10.40
N TYR A 324 -7.97 -18.09 11.21
CA TYR A 324 -7.88 -19.29 12.03
C TYR A 324 -8.24 -20.56 11.26
N SER A 325 -9.15 -20.46 10.27
CA SER A 325 -9.48 -21.57 9.38
C SER A 325 -10.23 -21.09 8.13
N LEU A 326 -10.10 -21.87 7.05
CA LEU A 326 -10.92 -21.81 5.82
C LEU A 326 -11.79 -23.09 5.70
N THR A 327 -12.59 -23.42 6.72
CA THR A 327 -13.39 -24.66 6.74
C THR A 327 -14.61 -24.60 5.82
N GLY A 328 -14.67 -25.49 4.82
CA GLY A 328 -15.81 -25.71 3.93
C GLY A 328 -15.54 -25.26 2.49
N PRO A 329 -16.24 -25.83 1.49
CA PRO A 329 -15.91 -25.63 0.07
C PRO A 329 -16.01 -24.16 -0.40
N GLU A 330 -16.93 -23.40 0.18
CA GLU A 330 -17.14 -21.97 -0.11
C GLU A 330 -16.29 -21.03 0.77
N ALA A 331 -15.52 -21.55 1.73
CA ALA A 331 -14.72 -20.74 2.65
C ALA A 331 -13.42 -20.29 1.98
N LYS A 332 -13.22 -18.97 1.88
CA LYS A 332 -12.08 -18.41 1.14
C LYS A 332 -11.67 -17.03 1.60
N TYR A 333 -10.40 -16.70 1.39
CA TYR A 333 -9.87 -15.36 1.63
C TYR A 333 -9.40 -14.73 0.31
N LYS A 334 -9.80 -13.47 0.06
CA LYS A 334 -9.44 -12.72 -1.16
C LYS A 334 -8.45 -11.60 -0.84
N LEU A 335 -7.25 -11.72 -1.38
CA LEU A 335 -6.22 -10.68 -1.33
C LEU A 335 -6.21 -9.86 -2.64
N SER A 336 -6.66 -8.61 -2.60
CA SER A 336 -6.50 -7.68 -3.73
C SER A 336 -5.32 -6.73 -3.54
N PHE A 337 -4.52 -6.50 -4.59
CA PHE A 337 -3.37 -5.59 -4.53
C PHE A 337 -3.06 -4.91 -5.88
N PRO A 338 -2.73 -3.59 -5.88
CA PRO A 338 -2.00 -2.99 -6.99
C PRO A 338 -0.60 -3.57 -7.15
N TYR A 339 -0.23 -3.81 -8.41
CA TYR A 339 1.08 -4.22 -8.85
C TYR A 339 1.48 -3.43 -10.10
N PHE A 340 2.58 -2.69 -10.00
CA PHE A 340 3.16 -1.87 -11.07
C PHE A 340 4.65 -2.17 -11.29
N GLY A 341 5.11 -3.35 -10.87
CA GLY A 341 6.50 -3.81 -11.04
C GLY A 341 6.85 -4.16 -12.50
N VAL A 342 8.15 -4.22 -12.78
CA VAL A 342 8.71 -4.37 -14.14
C VAL A 342 8.39 -5.72 -14.79
N SER A 343 8.43 -6.81 -14.02
CA SER A 343 8.12 -8.16 -14.49
C SER A 343 6.67 -8.52 -14.20
N ASN A 344 6.11 -9.50 -14.92
CA ASN A 344 4.82 -10.11 -14.57
C ASN A 344 4.91 -11.12 -13.40
N LYS A 345 5.97 -11.07 -12.59
CA LYS A 345 6.24 -12.00 -11.49
C LYS A 345 6.43 -11.27 -10.16
N ALA A 346 5.99 -11.90 -9.07
CA ALA A 346 6.24 -11.42 -7.71
C ALA A 346 6.40 -12.59 -6.74
N TYR A 347 6.86 -12.30 -5.54
CA TYR A 347 6.95 -13.23 -4.43
C TYR A 347 5.96 -12.80 -3.35
N LEU A 348 5.03 -13.70 -3.03
CA LEU A 348 4.03 -13.54 -1.98
C LEU A 348 4.50 -14.32 -0.74
N TYR A 349 4.67 -13.60 0.37
CA TYR A 349 5.03 -14.15 1.66
C TYR A 349 3.87 -14.02 2.66
N PHE A 350 3.71 -15.01 3.53
CA PHE A 350 2.81 -14.95 4.69
C PHE A 350 3.24 -15.92 5.80
N PRO A 351 3.04 -15.57 7.09
CA PRO A 351 3.25 -16.50 8.17
C PRO A 351 2.12 -17.53 8.23
N TYR A 352 2.46 -18.77 8.56
CA TYR A 352 1.50 -19.87 8.73
C TYR A 352 1.91 -20.84 9.86
N LYS A 353 0.91 -21.51 10.43
CA LYS A 353 1.06 -22.52 11.51
C LYS A 353 -0.20 -23.39 11.63
N LEU A 354 -0.17 -24.44 12.45
CA LEU A 354 -1.38 -25.22 12.77
C LEU A 354 -2.14 -24.67 13.99
N VAL A 355 -3.45 -24.98 14.07
CA VAL A 355 -4.30 -24.76 15.25
C VAL A 355 -4.26 -25.98 16.17
N ASN A 356 -4.30 -27.18 15.59
CA ASN A 356 -4.25 -28.47 16.27
C ASN A 356 -3.19 -29.38 15.63
N SER A 357 -2.42 -30.10 16.45
CA SER A 357 -1.39 -31.04 16.05
C SER A 357 -1.89 -32.19 15.15
N ASN A 358 -3.17 -32.50 15.20
CA ASN A 358 -3.81 -33.56 14.41
C ASN A 358 -4.42 -33.06 13.09
N ASP A 359 -4.35 -31.76 12.79
CA ASP A 359 -4.91 -31.15 11.59
C ASP A 359 -4.21 -31.65 10.31
N GLN A 360 -4.96 -32.24 9.38
CA GLN A 360 -4.44 -32.52 8.04
C GLN A 360 -4.51 -31.27 7.17
N VAL A 361 -3.36 -30.67 6.92
CA VAL A 361 -3.26 -29.37 6.25
C VAL A 361 -3.33 -29.49 4.71
N ALA A 362 -4.10 -28.60 4.08
CA ALA A 362 -4.00 -28.33 2.66
C ALA A 362 -4.45 -26.90 2.32
N LEU A 363 -3.82 -26.31 1.31
CA LEU A 363 -4.10 -24.97 0.84
C LEU A 363 -3.91 -24.94 -0.68
N GLN A 364 -4.72 -24.16 -1.37
CA GLN A 364 -4.50 -23.82 -2.77
C GLN A 364 -4.82 -22.35 -2.98
N TYR A 365 -4.31 -21.79 -4.07
CA TYR A 365 -4.62 -20.43 -4.47
C TYR A 365 -4.98 -20.34 -5.96
N LYS A 366 -5.80 -19.33 -6.29
CA LYS A 366 -6.08 -18.91 -7.65
C LYS A 366 -5.64 -17.45 -7.80
N LEU A 367 -4.83 -17.16 -8.81
CA LEU A 367 -4.43 -15.79 -9.15
C LEU A 367 -5.27 -15.28 -10.33
N ASN A 368 -5.94 -14.14 -10.11
CA ASN A 368 -6.86 -13.54 -11.06
C ASN A 368 -7.87 -14.59 -11.58
N ASP A 369 -8.01 -14.71 -12.89
CA ASP A 369 -8.93 -15.63 -13.55
C ASP A 369 -8.28 -16.98 -13.91
N GLY A 370 -6.97 -17.14 -13.63
CA GLY A 370 -6.16 -18.29 -14.04
C GLY A 370 -6.41 -19.58 -13.26
N GLU A 371 -5.59 -20.60 -13.51
CA GLU A 371 -5.75 -21.92 -12.90
C GLU A 371 -5.46 -21.96 -11.39
N GLU A 372 -6.01 -22.97 -10.73
CA GLU A 372 -5.78 -23.25 -9.31
C GLU A 372 -4.42 -23.95 -9.13
N LYS A 373 -3.61 -23.44 -8.21
CA LYS A 373 -2.28 -23.96 -7.89
C LYS A 373 -2.28 -24.50 -6.45
N VAL A 374 -1.82 -25.74 -6.28
CA VAL A 374 -1.84 -26.45 -5.00
C VAL A 374 -0.56 -26.15 -4.22
N ILE A 375 -0.71 -25.93 -2.91
CA ILE A 375 0.40 -25.81 -1.98
C ILE A 375 0.50 -27.12 -1.21
N GLU A 376 1.50 -27.92 -1.55
CA GLU A 376 1.89 -29.14 -0.85
C GLU A 376 2.69 -28.80 0.41
N PHE A 377 2.36 -29.48 1.50
CA PHE A 377 3.07 -29.40 2.77
C PHE A 377 3.85 -30.69 2.99
N GLY A 378 5.17 -30.58 3.20
CA GLY A 378 6.03 -31.76 3.38
C GLY A 378 7.35 -31.44 4.07
N THR A 379 8.24 -32.43 4.11
CA THR A 379 9.65 -32.22 4.45
C THR A 379 10.25 -31.28 3.42
N ALA A 380 10.86 -30.19 3.87
CA ALA A 380 11.47 -29.19 3.00
C ALA A 380 12.82 -29.69 2.45
N SER A 381 12.76 -30.60 1.48
CA SER A 381 13.86 -30.89 0.56
C SER A 381 13.50 -30.37 -0.82
N GLU A 382 14.38 -29.52 -1.37
CA GLU A 382 14.33 -28.99 -2.74
C GLU A 382 13.10 -28.13 -3.08
N GLN A 383 13.17 -26.84 -2.72
CA GLN A 383 12.46 -25.81 -3.48
C GLN A 383 13.01 -25.77 -4.90
N SER A 384 12.12 -25.85 -5.90
CA SER A 384 12.44 -25.41 -7.26
C SER A 384 12.44 -23.87 -7.28
N GLY A 385 13.55 -23.29 -6.86
CA GLY A 385 13.71 -21.86 -6.59
C GLY A 385 14.79 -21.65 -5.51
N THR A 386 15.83 -20.89 -5.85
CA THR A 386 17.08 -20.79 -5.07
C THR A 386 16.93 -20.41 -3.60
N VAL A 387 17.39 -21.32 -2.74
CA VAL A 387 17.95 -21.15 -1.38
C VAL A 387 17.27 -20.13 -0.45
N GLY A 388 16.43 -20.61 0.48
CA GLY A 388 15.88 -19.77 1.56
C GLY A 388 15.24 -20.53 2.74
N ALA A 389 15.55 -21.80 2.96
CA ALA A 389 14.86 -22.62 3.98
C ALA A 389 15.72 -23.62 4.76
N GLU A 390 17.03 -23.70 4.55
CA GLU A 390 17.95 -24.50 5.39
C GLU A 390 18.78 -23.61 6.32
N ARG A 391 18.22 -23.25 7.48
CA ARG A 391 18.98 -22.84 8.67
C ARG A 391 18.35 -23.42 9.93
N ALA A 392 19.11 -24.30 10.59
CA ALA A 392 18.85 -24.93 11.88
C ALA A 392 17.57 -25.80 12.00
N VAL A 393 17.66 -27.04 11.51
CA VAL A 393 16.96 -28.16 12.18
C VAL A 393 17.62 -28.38 13.55
N MET A 394 16.88 -28.19 14.64
CA MET A 394 17.29 -28.74 15.94
C MET A 394 16.59 -30.09 16.11
N SER A 395 17.38 -31.16 16.18
CA SER A 395 16.89 -32.53 16.29
C SER A 395 16.27 -32.78 17.67
N ASP A 396 15.01 -33.25 17.70
CA ASP A 396 14.48 -33.92 18.89
C ASP A 396 15.21 -35.25 19.08
N ALA A 397 15.92 -35.37 20.19
CA ALA A 397 16.53 -36.61 20.61
C ALA A 397 15.54 -37.42 21.45
N GLN A 398 14.80 -38.33 20.82
CA GLN A 398 14.06 -39.36 21.55
C GLN A 398 14.23 -40.74 20.90
N THR A 399 14.52 -41.72 21.74
CA THR A 399 15.09 -43.03 21.37
C THR A 399 14.10 -43.98 20.72
N GLY A 400 14.43 -44.49 19.53
CA GLY A 400 13.79 -45.63 18.89
C GLY A 400 14.80 -46.33 17.96
N SER A 401 14.89 -47.66 18.04
CA SER A 401 15.88 -48.46 17.28
C SER A 401 15.69 -48.36 15.76
N PRO A 402 16.77 -48.42 14.96
CA PRO A 402 16.66 -48.36 13.51
C PRO A 402 16.04 -49.64 12.93
N GLN A 403 14.99 -49.48 12.12
CA GLN A 403 14.63 -50.47 11.11
C GLN A 403 15.07 -49.98 9.72
N THR A 404 15.48 -50.94 8.91
CA THR A 404 16.16 -50.79 7.62
C THR A 404 15.31 -50.01 6.60
N PRO A 405 15.91 -49.18 5.72
CA PRO A 405 15.18 -48.57 4.61
C PRO A 405 14.81 -49.64 3.58
N GLU A 406 13.52 -49.76 3.27
CA GLU A 406 13.03 -50.55 2.13
C GLU A 406 12.92 -49.67 0.88
N GLU A 407 13.11 -50.25 -0.30
CA GLU A 407 13.55 -49.54 -1.50
C GLU A 407 12.54 -48.57 -2.12
N ALA A 408 13.07 -47.57 -2.82
CA ALA A 408 12.32 -46.55 -3.54
C ALA A 408 11.46 -47.14 -4.68
N SER A 409 10.33 -46.49 -4.99
CA SER A 409 9.56 -46.78 -6.20
C SER A 409 8.95 -45.54 -6.84
N ALA A 410 9.17 -45.44 -8.16
CA ALA A 410 8.47 -44.62 -9.14
C ALA A 410 8.49 -43.09 -8.94
N ASP A 411 9.56 -42.50 -9.48
CA ASP A 411 9.59 -41.20 -10.14
C ASP A 411 8.28 -40.92 -10.91
N LYS A 412 7.45 -40.01 -10.39
CA LYS A 412 6.31 -39.42 -11.08
C LYS A 412 6.65 -37.96 -11.37
N ALA A 413 6.78 -37.63 -12.65
CA ALA A 413 6.90 -36.26 -13.11
C ALA A 413 5.76 -35.41 -12.51
N MET A 414 6.15 -34.44 -11.68
CA MET A 414 5.24 -33.54 -10.99
C MET A 414 4.54 -32.60 -11.98
N PRO A 415 3.24 -32.30 -11.82
CA PRO A 415 2.59 -31.26 -12.61
C PRO A 415 3.16 -29.87 -12.26
N GLU A 416 3.27 -28.99 -13.25
CA GLU A 416 3.81 -27.62 -13.12
C GLU A 416 2.98 -26.69 -12.19
N THR A 417 1.87 -27.18 -11.63
CA THR A 417 0.90 -26.43 -10.82
C THR A 417 1.09 -26.57 -9.31
N THR A 418 2.09 -27.33 -8.86
CA THR A 418 2.32 -27.65 -7.43
C THR A 418 3.50 -26.88 -6.84
N ILE A 419 3.30 -26.29 -5.66
CA ILE A 419 4.34 -25.60 -4.87
C ILE A 419 4.54 -26.32 -3.54
N ARG A 420 5.78 -26.64 -3.16
CA ARG A 420 6.10 -27.29 -1.89
C ARG A 420 6.60 -26.29 -0.84
N ILE A 421 6.06 -26.37 0.37
CA ILE A 421 6.53 -25.65 1.55
C ILE A 421 6.60 -26.59 2.77
N ALA A 422 7.32 -26.16 3.81
CA ALA A 422 7.52 -26.95 5.02
C ALA A 422 6.19 -27.29 5.73
N THR A 423 6.07 -28.49 6.28
CA THR A 423 4.92 -28.85 7.12
C THR A 423 4.83 -27.91 8.34
N PRO A 424 3.67 -27.25 8.58
CA PRO A 424 3.49 -26.39 9.74
C PRO A 424 3.41 -27.20 11.04
N THR A 425 3.78 -26.56 12.14
CA THR A 425 3.60 -27.10 13.49
C THR A 425 2.73 -26.16 14.33
N VAL A 426 2.28 -26.64 15.49
CA VAL A 426 1.60 -25.80 16.49
C VAL A 426 2.62 -25.04 17.36
N GLY A 427 3.84 -25.55 17.50
CA GLY A 427 4.89 -24.90 18.30
C GLY A 427 5.46 -23.62 17.66
N ASP A 428 5.47 -23.52 16.33
CA ASP A 428 6.19 -22.47 15.59
C ASP A 428 5.28 -21.59 14.71
N ILE A 429 5.88 -20.56 14.13
CA ILE A 429 5.42 -19.84 12.95
C ILE A 429 6.42 -20.14 11.84
N LYS A 430 5.95 -20.66 10.70
CA LYS A 430 6.74 -20.80 9.47
C LYS A 430 6.34 -19.68 8.50
N ILE A 431 7.20 -19.30 7.57
CA ILE A 431 6.87 -18.31 6.53
C ILE A 431 6.80 -19.00 5.18
N ALA A 432 5.72 -18.79 4.43
CA ALA A 432 5.57 -19.28 3.07
C ALA A 432 6.21 -18.27 2.11
N LYS A 433 6.80 -18.74 1.02
CA LYS A 433 7.34 -17.94 -0.10
C LYS A 433 6.78 -18.54 -1.39
N ILE A 434 5.88 -17.82 -2.05
CA ILE A 434 5.18 -18.28 -3.26
C ILE A 434 5.51 -17.36 -4.43
N GLN A 435 6.02 -17.92 -5.52
CA GLN A 435 6.17 -17.16 -6.76
C GLN A 435 4.81 -17.05 -7.49
N LEU A 436 4.36 -15.82 -7.68
CA LEU A 436 3.25 -15.46 -8.54
C LEU A 436 3.77 -15.19 -9.95
N THR A 437 3.07 -15.69 -10.97
CA THR A 437 3.33 -15.46 -12.40
C THR A 437 2.11 -14.79 -13.03
N ASP A 438 2.26 -14.21 -14.22
CA ASP A 438 1.12 -13.72 -15.02
C ASP A 438 0.31 -12.60 -14.33
N LEU A 439 1.03 -11.77 -13.56
CA LEU A 439 0.47 -10.56 -12.94
C LEU A 439 0.10 -9.54 -14.02
N LYS A 440 -1.11 -8.99 -13.88
CA LYS A 440 -1.64 -7.89 -14.72
C LYS A 440 -1.09 -6.56 -14.22
N PHE A 441 -0.85 -5.61 -15.11
CA PHE A 441 -0.59 -4.22 -14.71
C PHE A 441 -1.83 -3.64 -14.02
N GLY A 442 -1.70 -3.12 -12.80
CA GLY A 442 -2.84 -2.64 -12.00
C GLY A 442 -3.25 -3.62 -10.90
N ILE A 443 -4.55 -3.81 -10.70
CA ILE A 443 -5.07 -4.61 -9.58
C ILE A 443 -5.04 -6.11 -9.93
N ASN A 444 -4.44 -6.89 -9.03
CA ASN A 444 -4.45 -8.35 -9.05
C ASN A 444 -5.19 -8.88 -7.82
N THR A 445 -5.73 -10.09 -7.92
CA THR A 445 -6.43 -10.78 -6.82
C THR A 445 -5.91 -12.19 -6.63
N VAL A 446 -5.54 -12.57 -5.41
CA VAL A 446 -5.27 -13.97 -5.03
C VAL A 446 -6.41 -14.47 -4.14
N GLU A 447 -7.08 -15.55 -4.54
CA GLU A 447 -8.09 -16.24 -3.75
C GLU A 447 -7.46 -17.50 -3.12
N PHE A 448 -7.45 -17.59 -1.79
CA PHE A 448 -7.00 -18.75 -1.03
C PHE A 448 -8.19 -19.59 -0.54
N ARG A 449 -8.09 -20.92 -0.66
CA ARG A 449 -9.07 -21.87 -0.08
C ARG A 449 -8.45 -23.25 0.18
N VAL A 450 -9.17 -24.11 0.90
CA VAL A 450 -8.83 -25.54 1.00
C VAL A 450 -9.22 -26.25 -0.31
N PRO A 451 -8.41 -27.18 -0.85
CA PRO A 451 -8.79 -27.97 -2.01
C PRO A 451 -10.10 -28.74 -1.80
N THR A 452 -10.98 -28.72 -2.81
CA THR A 452 -12.25 -29.45 -2.79
C THR A 452 -11.96 -30.95 -2.70
N GLN A 453 -12.56 -31.63 -1.73
CA GLN A 453 -12.39 -33.07 -1.59
C GLN A 453 -13.25 -33.83 -2.60
N THR A 454 -12.63 -34.78 -3.31
CA THR A 454 -13.30 -35.67 -4.26
C THR A 454 -13.22 -37.12 -3.75
N GLY A 455 -14.34 -37.63 -3.23
CA GLY A 455 -14.51 -39.02 -2.79
C GLY A 455 -14.83 -39.21 -1.30
N ASP A 456 -15.74 -40.14 -1.01
CA ASP A 456 -16.47 -40.25 0.27
C ASP A 456 -15.67 -40.76 1.49
N ASN A 457 -14.35 -40.94 1.38
CA ASN A 457 -13.50 -41.50 2.45
C ASN A 457 -12.17 -40.75 2.67
N GLN A 458 -12.05 -39.50 2.20
CA GLN A 458 -10.87 -38.68 2.48
C GLN A 458 -10.99 -38.00 3.87
N PRO A 459 -9.93 -37.98 4.70
CA PRO A 459 -9.92 -37.26 5.96
C PRO A 459 -10.15 -35.76 5.73
N SER A 460 -10.89 -35.10 6.61
CA SER A 460 -11.19 -33.67 6.51
C SER A 460 -9.92 -32.83 6.55
N LYS A 461 -9.65 -32.10 5.47
CA LYS A 461 -8.49 -31.20 5.36
C LYS A 461 -8.85 -29.78 5.82
N VAL A 462 -7.88 -29.08 6.38
CA VAL A 462 -8.03 -27.69 6.83
C VAL A 462 -6.92 -26.80 6.26
N ALA A 463 -7.18 -25.51 6.12
CA ALA A 463 -6.11 -24.54 5.87
C ALA A 463 -5.28 -24.38 7.16
N PRO A 464 -3.97 -24.07 7.06
CA PRO A 464 -3.24 -23.61 8.23
C PRO A 464 -3.81 -22.27 8.71
N MET A 465 -3.46 -21.84 9.91
CA MET A 465 -3.59 -20.42 10.26
C MET A 465 -2.76 -19.60 9.27
N ILE A 466 -3.30 -18.51 8.75
CA ILE A 466 -2.61 -17.62 7.79
C ILE A 466 -2.62 -16.21 8.38
N GLY A 467 -1.47 -15.53 8.40
CA GLY A 467 -1.35 -14.13 8.83
C GLY A 467 -1.17 -13.14 7.68
N ASN A 468 -0.69 -11.94 8.01
CA ASN A 468 -0.50 -10.84 7.06
C ASN A 468 0.36 -11.21 5.86
N MET A 469 0.02 -10.63 4.72
CA MET A 469 0.60 -10.97 3.42
C MET A 469 1.55 -9.86 2.94
N TYR A 470 2.65 -10.24 2.30
CA TYR A 470 3.71 -9.34 1.84
C TYR A 470 4.06 -9.66 0.40
N ILE A 471 4.21 -8.64 -0.44
CA ILE A 471 4.43 -8.81 -1.89
C ILE A 471 5.66 -8.01 -2.30
N THR A 472 6.62 -8.64 -2.94
CA THR A 472 7.82 -8.00 -3.51
C THR A 472 8.05 -8.52 -4.93
N SER A 473 8.62 -7.71 -5.83
CA SER A 473 9.02 -8.16 -7.17
C SER A 473 10.48 -8.64 -7.20
N SER A 474 11.20 -8.57 -6.07
CA SER A 474 12.57 -9.03 -5.93
C SER A 474 12.66 -10.35 -5.16
N ASP A 475 13.63 -11.18 -5.50
CA ASP A 475 13.97 -12.43 -4.78
C ASP A 475 15.17 -12.25 -3.83
N ASP A 476 15.58 -10.99 -3.61
CA ASP A 476 16.77 -10.62 -2.84
C ASP A 476 16.60 -10.87 -1.33
N GLU A 477 17.63 -11.48 -0.71
CA GLU A 477 17.68 -11.80 0.73
C GLU A 477 17.43 -10.56 1.60
N ALA A 478 17.88 -9.37 1.19
CA ALA A 478 17.67 -8.13 1.94
C ALA A 478 16.20 -7.67 1.94
N ASN A 479 15.37 -8.10 0.98
CA ASN A 479 13.93 -7.85 1.03
C ASN A 479 13.22 -8.92 1.88
N GLU A 480 13.70 -10.17 1.84
CA GLU A 480 13.23 -11.23 2.74
C GLU A 480 13.50 -10.87 4.22
N ASP A 481 14.70 -10.37 4.55
CA ASP A 481 15.07 -9.88 5.87
C ASP A 481 14.18 -8.71 6.35
N LYS A 482 13.81 -7.78 5.45
CA LYS A 482 12.87 -6.69 5.75
C LYS A 482 11.45 -7.22 6.01
N ILE A 483 11.00 -8.23 5.27
CA ILE A 483 9.70 -8.89 5.48
C ILE A 483 9.69 -9.58 6.86
N TYR A 484 10.72 -10.36 7.18
CA TYR A 484 10.85 -10.99 8.50
C TYR A 484 10.92 -9.95 9.62
N ALA A 485 11.64 -8.84 9.41
CA ALA A 485 11.70 -7.77 10.39
C ALA A 485 10.33 -7.15 10.68
N ASP A 486 9.56 -6.71 9.67
CA ASP A 486 8.24 -6.15 9.90
C ASP A 486 7.24 -7.18 10.46
N LEU A 487 7.30 -8.44 10.01
CA LEU A 487 6.44 -9.52 10.48
C LEU A 487 6.66 -9.80 11.97
N PHE A 488 7.91 -9.93 12.41
CA PHE A 488 8.24 -10.20 13.81
C PHE A 488 8.47 -8.91 14.65
N GLY A 489 8.15 -7.74 14.09
CA GLY A 489 8.28 -6.45 14.76
C GLY A 489 9.72 -6.09 15.12
N ASN A 490 10.70 -6.64 14.41
CA ASN A 490 12.11 -6.35 14.61
C ASN A 490 12.48 -5.02 13.94
N SER A 491 13.41 -4.31 14.56
CA SER A 491 13.99 -3.06 14.06
C SER A 491 15.47 -3.03 14.39
N TYR A 492 16.27 -2.47 13.48
CA TYR A 492 17.73 -2.45 13.58
C TYR A 492 18.22 -1.07 14.00
N ASN A 493 19.40 -0.99 14.63
CA ASN A 493 20.03 0.28 15.01
C ASN A 493 20.54 1.11 13.82
N GLN A 494 20.78 0.46 12.68
CA GLN A 494 21.30 1.03 11.44
C GLN A 494 20.98 0.11 10.26
N GLU A 495 21.01 0.63 9.03
CA GLU A 495 20.69 -0.17 7.82
C GLU A 495 21.86 -1.08 7.38
N THR A 496 23.11 -0.59 7.49
CA THR A 496 24.31 -1.31 7.06
C THR A 496 25.02 -1.93 8.26
N SER A 497 25.29 -3.24 8.22
CA SER A 497 25.96 -4.00 9.30
C SER A 497 25.40 -3.71 10.70
N PRO A 498 24.08 -3.88 10.94
CA PRO A 498 23.51 -3.69 12.26
C PRO A 498 24.06 -4.69 13.28
N SER A 499 24.27 -4.21 14.50
CA SER A 499 24.71 -5.01 15.66
C SER A 499 23.60 -5.25 16.67
N THR A 500 22.48 -4.54 16.56
CA THR A 500 21.39 -4.52 17.53
C THR A 500 20.04 -4.70 16.87
N VAL A 501 19.20 -5.57 17.45
CA VAL A 501 17.83 -5.86 17.02
C VAL A 501 16.86 -5.56 18.16
N THR A 502 15.84 -4.75 17.93
CA THR A 502 14.77 -4.49 18.92
C THR A 502 13.44 -5.07 18.44
N VAL A 503 12.81 -5.89 19.28
CA VAL A 503 11.52 -6.55 19.05
C VAL A 503 10.39 -5.72 19.67
N ASP A 504 9.50 -5.21 18.82
CA ASP A 504 8.24 -4.58 19.21
C ASP A 504 7.20 -5.67 19.57
N LEU A 505 6.98 -5.88 20.87
CA LEU A 505 6.06 -6.91 21.37
C LEU A 505 4.58 -6.60 21.08
N LEU A 506 4.24 -5.37 20.71
CA LEU A 506 2.89 -4.97 20.30
C LEU A 506 2.65 -5.25 18.81
N LYS A 507 3.65 -5.04 17.95
CA LYS A 507 3.51 -5.12 16.48
C LYS A 507 4.01 -6.43 15.86
N GLY A 508 4.92 -7.16 16.50
CA GLY A 508 5.46 -8.41 15.98
C GLY A 508 4.57 -9.64 16.24
N TYR A 509 4.49 -10.55 15.27
CA TYR A 509 3.90 -11.88 15.50
C TYR A 509 4.67 -12.64 16.59
N SER A 510 3.93 -13.27 17.50
CA SER A 510 4.46 -14.02 18.64
C SER A 510 3.43 -15.06 19.09
N LEU A 511 3.86 -16.05 19.88
CA LEU A 511 2.99 -17.11 20.37
C LEU A 511 2.97 -17.12 21.90
N ALA A 512 1.78 -17.14 22.50
CA ALA A 512 1.61 -17.38 23.93
C ALA A 512 1.33 -18.87 24.21
N ALA A 513 1.74 -19.39 25.36
CA ALA A 513 1.42 -20.76 25.74
C ALA A 513 -0.04 -20.94 26.21
N ASN A 514 -0.69 -19.90 26.74
CA ASN A 514 -2.09 -19.97 27.14
C ASN A 514 -2.78 -18.60 27.04
N PHE A 515 -4.12 -18.62 27.14
CA PHE A 515 -4.95 -17.44 26.98
C PHE A 515 -4.64 -16.30 27.96
N ASN A 516 -4.01 -16.55 29.12
CA ASN A 516 -3.84 -15.54 30.18
C ASN A 516 -2.87 -14.42 29.80
N THR A 517 -1.82 -14.72 29.03
CA THR A 517 -0.86 -13.72 28.56
C THR A 517 -1.61 -12.63 27.77
N TYR A 518 -1.30 -11.36 28.03
CA TYR A 518 -2.00 -10.24 27.41
C TYR A 518 -1.14 -8.97 27.34
N ILE A 519 -1.53 -8.07 26.43
CA ILE A 519 -0.90 -6.76 26.27
C ILE A 519 -1.74 -5.72 26.99
N ARG A 520 -1.11 -4.98 27.90
CA ARG A 520 -1.72 -3.90 28.67
C ARG A 520 -1.08 -2.56 28.35
N GLN A 521 -1.91 -1.56 28.11
CA GLN A 521 -1.57 -0.14 28.11
C GLN A 521 -1.46 0.37 29.56
N PHE A 522 -0.41 1.14 29.83
CA PHE A 522 -0.18 1.87 31.06
C PHE A 522 -0.08 3.36 30.73
N THR A 523 -1.01 4.15 31.27
CA THR A 523 -1.11 5.60 31.07
C THR A 523 -0.48 6.42 32.20
N ASN A 524 -0.27 5.81 33.37
CA ASN A 524 0.06 6.52 34.61
C ASN A 524 1.53 6.38 35.02
N LEU A 525 2.36 5.88 34.10
CA LEU A 525 3.81 5.89 34.28
C LEU A 525 4.31 7.33 34.08
N LYS A 526 5.42 7.68 34.70
CA LYS A 526 6.11 8.96 34.50
C LYS A 526 6.81 9.00 33.12
N THR A 527 6.02 8.93 32.05
CA THR A 527 6.44 8.90 30.64
C THR A 527 5.49 9.76 29.80
N GLU A 528 6.00 10.40 28.75
CA GLU A 528 5.19 11.31 27.90
C GLU A 528 4.10 10.58 27.09
N ASN A 529 4.30 9.29 26.82
CA ASN A 529 3.40 8.47 26.01
C ASN A 529 2.92 7.23 26.80
N PRO A 530 1.74 6.67 26.47
CA PRO A 530 1.31 5.38 27.01
C PRO A 530 2.29 4.26 26.67
N VAL A 531 2.57 3.40 27.63
CA VAL A 531 3.48 2.25 27.47
C VAL A 531 2.68 0.96 27.33
N TYR A 532 3.05 0.11 26.38
CA TYR A 532 2.42 -1.20 26.16
C TYR A 532 3.34 -2.31 26.65
N LEU A 533 2.88 -3.10 27.62
CA LEU A 533 3.66 -4.18 28.23
C LEU A 533 2.91 -5.50 28.13
N VAL A 534 3.64 -6.60 27.91
CA VAL A 534 3.13 -7.96 27.98
C VAL A 534 3.22 -8.46 29.41
N GLY A 535 2.12 -9.03 29.94
CA GLY A 535 2.06 -9.55 31.30
C GLY A 535 1.50 -10.97 31.38
N LEU A 536 1.62 -11.56 32.57
CA LEU A 536 1.24 -12.95 32.87
C LEU A 536 1.95 -13.98 31.98
N ILE A 537 3.25 -13.79 31.79
CA ILE A 537 4.18 -14.85 31.38
C ILE A 537 4.60 -15.60 32.67
N GLY A 538 4.85 -16.89 32.58
CA GLY A 538 5.21 -17.79 33.69
C GLY A 538 4.11 -18.10 34.71
N GLY A 539 2.95 -17.42 34.62
CA GLY A 539 1.94 -17.44 35.67
C GLY A 539 0.95 -18.61 35.59
N THR A 540 0.70 -19.23 36.75
CA THR A 540 -0.30 -20.31 36.95
C THR A 540 -1.68 -19.79 37.37
N THR A 541 -1.75 -18.57 37.90
CA THR A 541 -3.01 -17.95 38.32
C THR A 541 -3.81 -17.47 37.09
N PRO A 542 -5.09 -17.87 36.93
CA PRO A 542 -5.95 -17.31 35.89
C PRO A 542 -6.05 -15.79 35.97
N ARG A 543 -6.41 -15.13 34.86
CA ARG A 543 -6.78 -13.69 34.86
C ARG A 543 -7.96 -13.31 35.78
N PHE A 544 -8.59 -14.27 36.46
CA PHE A 544 -9.73 -14.04 37.35
C PHE A 544 -9.27 -13.80 38.78
N THR A 545 -9.41 -12.56 39.23
CA THR A 545 -9.26 -12.18 40.63
C THR A 545 -10.60 -12.32 41.36
N THR A 546 -10.76 -13.41 42.11
CA THR A 546 -11.44 -13.30 43.40
C THR A 546 -10.61 -12.41 44.33
N ASN A 547 -11.26 -11.82 45.36
CA ASN A 547 -10.67 -10.98 46.40
C ASN A 547 -10.56 -9.45 46.08
N ASN A 548 -11.71 -8.80 45.91
CA ASN A 548 -12.03 -7.42 46.35
C ASN A 548 -11.14 -6.21 45.94
N LYS A 549 -10.22 -6.29 44.97
CA LYS A 549 -9.58 -5.08 44.40
C LYS A 549 -9.49 -4.97 42.88
N THR A 550 -9.77 -6.03 42.14
CA THR A 550 -9.91 -5.98 40.68
C THR A 550 -11.03 -6.94 40.28
N LYS A 551 -11.96 -6.49 39.44
CA LYS A 551 -13.12 -7.21 38.96
C LYS A 551 -13.14 -7.04 37.44
N ILE A 552 -12.80 -8.09 36.69
CA ILE A 552 -13.03 -8.10 35.23
C ILE A 552 -14.54 -8.27 35.03
N GLU A 553 -15.28 -7.16 35.05
CA GLU A 553 -16.72 -7.17 34.81
C GLU A 553 -17.04 -7.52 33.36
N SER A 554 -17.93 -8.50 33.19
CA SER A 554 -18.77 -8.75 32.02
C SER A 554 -18.16 -8.46 30.63
N LEU A 555 -17.03 -9.10 30.31
CA LEU A 555 -16.82 -9.51 28.91
C LEU A 555 -17.78 -10.68 28.64
N THR A 556 -18.84 -10.41 27.88
CA THR A 556 -19.93 -11.36 27.57
C THR A 556 -19.45 -12.65 26.89
N ASN A 557 -18.32 -12.60 26.16
CA ASN A 557 -17.66 -13.75 25.57
C ASN A 557 -16.32 -14.04 26.29
N LYS A 558 -16.36 -14.87 27.34
CA LYS A 558 -15.18 -15.40 28.04
C LYS A 558 -14.69 -16.68 27.35
N GLN A 559 -13.60 -16.59 26.58
CA GLN A 559 -12.85 -17.76 26.13
C GLN A 559 -11.68 -18.06 27.08
N SER A 560 -11.43 -19.33 27.37
CA SER A 560 -10.30 -19.79 28.21
C SER A 560 -9.40 -20.83 27.55
N THR A 561 -9.61 -21.18 26.28
CA THR A 561 -8.70 -22.03 25.52
C THR A 561 -7.63 -21.22 24.76
N PRO A 562 -6.38 -21.70 24.62
CA PRO A 562 -5.84 -22.87 25.33
C PRO A 562 -5.61 -22.56 26.81
N SER A 563 -5.98 -23.52 27.67
CA SER A 563 -6.13 -23.37 29.12
C SER A 563 -4.96 -23.84 29.96
N SER A 564 -3.90 -24.38 29.38
CA SER A 564 -2.82 -25.04 30.11
C SER A 564 -2.11 -24.10 31.12
N PHE A 565 -2.44 -24.26 32.41
CA PHE A 565 -1.93 -23.46 33.54
C PHE A 565 -0.59 -24.01 34.11
N ALA A 566 0.15 -24.79 33.34
CA ALA A 566 1.37 -25.45 33.78
C ALA A 566 2.54 -24.48 34.02
N GLU A 567 3.65 -25.00 34.55
CA GLU A 567 4.92 -24.27 34.79
C GLU A 567 5.53 -23.66 33.51
N THR A 568 5.00 -24.02 32.35
CA THR A 568 5.45 -23.72 30.99
C THR A 568 4.65 -22.61 30.30
N SER A 569 4.06 -21.69 31.07
CA SER A 569 3.38 -20.50 30.54
C SER A 569 4.38 -19.55 29.84
N THR A 570 4.74 -19.81 28.59
CA THR A 570 5.78 -19.05 27.86
C THR A 570 5.22 -18.02 26.88
N LEU A 571 6.06 -17.05 26.51
CA LEU A 571 5.91 -16.20 25.34
C LEU A 571 7.05 -16.52 24.37
N SER A 572 6.75 -17.03 23.18
CA SER A 572 7.71 -17.17 22.08
C SER A 572 7.69 -15.93 21.20
N VAL A 573 8.84 -15.25 21.10
CA VAL A 573 9.08 -14.16 20.15
C VAL A 573 10.12 -14.60 19.12
N TYR A 574 10.31 -13.82 18.05
CA TYR A 574 11.29 -14.14 17.02
C TYR A 574 12.21 -12.94 16.76
N VAL A 575 13.49 -13.23 16.59
CA VAL A 575 14.58 -12.26 16.42
C VAL A 575 15.33 -12.61 15.14
N ASN A 576 15.20 -11.80 14.10
CA ASN A 576 16.05 -11.86 12.93
C ASN A 576 17.41 -11.24 13.29
N ALA A 577 18.37 -12.09 13.66
CA ALA A 577 19.70 -11.65 14.06
C ALA A 577 20.55 -11.39 12.81
N PRO A 578 21.24 -10.24 12.72
CA PRO A 578 21.97 -9.86 11.51
C PRO A 578 23.25 -10.70 11.30
N GLU A 579 23.84 -11.20 12.38
CA GLU A 579 25.04 -12.04 12.38
C GLU A 579 24.87 -13.22 13.35
N THR A 580 25.71 -14.25 13.20
CA THR A 580 25.78 -15.34 14.18
C THR A 580 26.70 -14.93 15.33
N GLY A 581 26.23 -15.01 16.57
CA GLY A 581 27.04 -14.64 17.73
C GLY A 581 26.30 -14.60 19.06
N ASN A 582 27.00 -14.15 20.10
CA ASN A 582 26.47 -13.99 21.45
C ASN A 582 25.81 -12.61 21.59
N TYR A 583 24.54 -12.56 21.99
CA TYR A 583 23.78 -11.32 22.15
C TYR A 583 23.46 -11.04 23.63
N TYR A 584 23.77 -9.84 24.11
CA TYR A 584 23.21 -9.30 25.35
C TYR A 584 21.72 -8.99 25.15
N ILE A 585 20.94 -9.06 26.24
CA ILE A 585 19.50 -8.80 26.24
C ILE A 585 19.21 -7.65 27.20
N SER A 586 18.52 -6.63 26.71
CA SER A 586 18.01 -5.53 27.53
C SER A 586 16.54 -5.28 27.23
N GLY A 587 15.86 -4.59 28.14
CA GLY A 587 14.44 -4.33 28.01
C GLY A 587 13.89 -3.51 29.17
N SER A 588 12.63 -3.13 29.06
CA SER A 588 11.91 -2.41 30.09
C SER A 588 10.91 -3.31 30.81
N TYR A 589 10.65 -3.04 32.10
CA TYR A 589 9.75 -3.87 32.90
C TYR A 589 9.05 -3.08 34.01
N ILE A 590 7.98 -3.68 34.55
CA ILE A 590 7.35 -3.22 35.79
C ILE A 590 6.82 -4.40 36.62
N SER A 591 6.91 -4.32 37.94
CA SER A 591 6.50 -5.39 38.87
C SER A 591 6.05 -4.81 40.22
N SER A 592 4.96 -5.34 40.79
CA SER A 592 4.23 -4.79 41.95
C SER A 592 4.11 -5.72 43.17
N LYS A 593 4.98 -6.72 43.29
CA LYS A 593 5.11 -7.50 44.53
C LYS A 593 6.32 -7.04 45.33
N THR A 594 6.41 -7.42 46.60
CA THR A 594 7.61 -7.20 47.44
C THR A 594 8.70 -8.27 47.22
N GLN A 595 8.51 -9.17 46.25
CA GLN A 595 9.38 -10.31 45.93
C GLN A 595 10.08 -10.06 44.59
N MET A 596 11.35 -10.45 44.49
CA MET A 596 12.10 -10.44 43.22
C MET A 596 11.40 -11.32 42.19
N ARG A 597 11.48 -10.95 40.90
CA ARG A 597 10.86 -11.72 39.82
C ARG A 597 11.88 -12.17 38.80
N SER A 598 11.74 -13.40 38.31
CA SER A 598 12.66 -13.94 37.32
C SER A 598 12.15 -13.76 35.88
N LEU A 599 13.07 -13.54 34.95
CA LEU A 599 12.88 -13.66 33.50
C LEU A 599 13.94 -14.62 32.97
N LYS A 600 13.50 -15.70 32.32
CA LYS A 600 14.37 -16.62 31.58
C LYS A 600 14.12 -16.44 30.08
N PHE A 601 15.20 -16.31 29.33
CA PHE A 601 15.24 -16.28 27.87
C PHE A 601 16.01 -17.51 27.39
N ALA A 602 15.50 -18.23 26.39
CA ALA A 602 16.20 -19.39 25.82
C ALA A 602 15.84 -19.58 24.34
N THR A 603 16.75 -20.15 23.53
CA THR A 603 16.41 -20.52 22.13
C THR A 603 15.67 -21.86 22.03
N THR A 604 15.73 -22.68 23.08
CA THR A 604 15.02 -23.96 23.19
C THR A 604 14.51 -24.16 24.61
N ASN A 605 13.67 -25.18 24.84
CA ASN A 605 13.27 -25.59 26.19
C ASN A 605 14.43 -26.19 27.01
N MET A 606 15.54 -26.56 26.35
CA MET A 606 16.75 -27.13 26.96
C MET A 606 17.69 -26.02 27.48
N SER A 607 18.39 -26.29 28.59
CA SER A 607 19.04 -25.25 29.42
C SER A 607 20.34 -24.66 28.87
N SER A 608 20.99 -25.27 27.88
CA SER A 608 22.37 -24.94 27.47
C SER A 608 22.55 -23.54 26.88
N ASN A 609 21.57 -23.03 26.14
CA ASN A 609 21.55 -21.66 25.62
C ASN A 609 20.40 -20.88 26.26
N SER A 610 20.61 -20.43 27.50
CA SER A 610 19.63 -19.64 28.24
C SER A 610 20.26 -18.59 29.16
N VAL A 611 19.54 -17.48 29.34
CA VAL A 611 19.89 -16.37 30.22
C VAL A 611 18.76 -16.21 31.23
N THR A 612 19.08 -16.23 32.53
CA THR A 612 18.11 -16.02 33.61
C THR A 612 18.51 -14.81 34.43
N ILE A 613 17.65 -13.78 34.44
CA ILE A 613 17.81 -12.57 35.27
C ILE A 613 16.75 -12.53 36.36
N GLN A 614 17.09 -11.89 37.47
CA GLN A 614 16.14 -11.45 38.48
C GLN A 614 16.02 -9.94 38.46
N VAL A 615 14.79 -9.45 38.51
CA VAL A 615 14.47 -8.03 38.58
C VAL A 615 13.80 -7.68 39.90
N GLN A 616 14.20 -6.55 40.48
CA GLN A 616 13.61 -6.07 41.72
C GLN A 616 12.21 -5.50 41.44
N ALA A 617 11.25 -5.86 42.28
CA ALA A 617 9.89 -5.35 42.19
C ALA A 617 9.72 -4.13 43.11
N LYS A 618 8.81 -3.22 42.75
CA LYS A 618 8.56 -1.95 43.47
C LYS A 618 7.14 -1.92 44.01
N GLU A 619 6.92 -1.11 45.04
CA GLU A 619 5.62 -1.03 45.72
C GLU A 619 4.51 -0.41 44.87
N ASN A 620 4.82 0.32 43.79
CA ASN A 620 3.82 0.98 42.96
C ASN A 620 4.12 0.95 41.45
N PHE A 621 3.07 1.00 40.64
CA PHE A 621 3.14 1.07 39.18
C PHE A 621 3.27 2.52 38.67
N THR A 622 4.30 3.26 39.12
CA THR A 622 4.50 4.68 38.75
C THR A 622 5.72 4.96 37.86
N SER A 623 6.66 4.02 37.77
CA SER A 623 7.87 4.13 36.95
C SER A 623 8.11 2.85 36.17
N LEU A 624 8.66 2.99 34.96
CA LEU A 624 9.19 1.88 34.19
C LEU A 624 10.67 1.66 34.55
N ASP A 625 11.05 0.43 34.86
CA ASP A 625 12.43 0.05 35.12
C ASP A 625 13.06 -0.63 33.91
N LYS A 626 14.38 -0.86 33.98
CA LYS A 626 15.16 -1.50 32.91
C LYS A 626 16.03 -2.62 33.46
N PHE A 627 16.30 -3.60 32.60
CA PHE A 627 17.35 -4.59 32.79
C PHE A 627 18.28 -4.58 31.57
N ASP A 628 19.54 -4.94 31.77
CA ASP A 628 20.53 -5.09 30.70
C ASP A 628 21.57 -6.14 31.12
N THR A 629 21.65 -7.27 30.41
CA THR A 629 22.55 -8.36 30.81
C THR A 629 24.03 -8.03 30.60
N SER A 630 24.36 -6.98 29.84
CA SER A 630 25.73 -6.48 29.75
C SER A 630 26.19 -5.84 31.07
N ASP A 631 25.30 -5.15 31.80
CA ASP A 631 25.60 -4.53 33.09
C ASP A 631 25.95 -5.58 34.16
N SER A 632 26.99 -5.30 34.94
CA SER A 632 27.33 -5.98 36.19
C SER A 632 26.23 -5.91 37.26
N ASN A 633 25.38 -4.89 37.26
CA ASN A 633 24.33 -4.70 38.27
C ASN A 633 23.08 -5.56 38.04
N THR A 634 22.90 -6.12 36.83
CA THR A 634 21.78 -7.03 36.55
C THR A 634 21.99 -8.35 37.28
N MET A 635 21.13 -8.64 38.25
CA MET A 635 21.24 -9.85 39.07
C MET A 635 20.93 -11.10 38.24
N ILE A 636 21.92 -11.96 38.05
CA ILE A 636 21.81 -13.24 37.34
C ILE A 636 21.77 -14.36 38.37
N THR A 637 20.91 -15.36 38.16
CA THR A 637 20.75 -16.47 39.11
C THR A 637 22.00 -17.37 39.13
N PRO A 638 22.63 -17.67 40.28
CA PRO A 638 23.96 -18.33 40.34
C PRO A 638 24.01 -19.80 39.89
N ASN A 639 22.86 -20.42 39.63
CA ASN A 639 22.74 -21.89 39.53
C ASN A 639 23.09 -22.45 38.15
N ASN A 640 23.19 -21.58 37.14
CA ASN A 640 23.85 -21.85 35.88
C ASN A 640 25.13 -20.99 35.84
N GLU A 641 26.11 -21.38 35.03
CA GLU A 641 27.24 -20.52 34.69
C GLU A 641 26.73 -19.13 34.23
N MET A 642 27.50 -18.07 34.49
CA MET A 642 27.11 -16.65 34.41
C MET A 642 26.85 -16.14 32.97
N ASN A 643 26.00 -16.83 32.22
CA ASN A 643 25.66 -16.56 30.84
C ASN A 643 24.83 -15.29 30.75
N LYS A 644 25.55 -14.18 30.50
CA LYS A 644 25.03 -12.85 30.20
C LYS A 644 24.50 -12.72 28.77
N THR A 645 24.76 -13.70 27.91
CA THR A 645 24.46 -13.64 26.49
C THR A 645 23.72 -14.89 26.01
N LEU A 646 22.94 -14.71 24.95
CA LEU A 646 22.23 -15.77 24.25
C LEU A 646 22.86 -15.93 22.86
N MET A 647 23.28 -17.15 22.50
CA MET A 647 23.81 -17.44 21.17
C MET A 647 22.68 -17.44 20.14
N LEU A 648 22.79 -16.60 19.11
CA LEU A 648 21.85 -16.52 17.98
C LEU A 648 22.58 -16.85 16.67
N GLN A 649 21.85 -17.43 15.71
CA GLN A 649 22.31 -17.62 14.32
C GLN A 649 21.91 -16.42 13.45
N LYS A 650 22.70 -16.03 12.43
CA LYS A 650 22.19 -15.08 11.41
C LYS A 650 20.87 -15.62 10.84
N GLY A 651 19.87 -14.76 10.74
CA GLY A 651 18.51 -15.09 10.32
C GLY A 651 17.56 -15.18 11.51
N LEU A 652 16.40 -15.80 11.28
CA LEU A 652 15.31 -15.85 12.25
C LEU A 652 15.58 -16.86 13.39
N ASN A 653 15.61 -16.37 14.63
CA ASN A 653 15.73 -17.17 15.85
C ASN A 653 14.44 -17.12 16.66
N LYS A 654 13.95 -18.26 17.15
CA LYS A 654 12.85 -18.31 18.14
C LYS A 654 13.42 -18.13 19.55
N ILE A 655 12.87 -17.20 20.32
CA ILE A 655 13.25 -16.94 21.70
C ILE A 655 12.05 -17.20 22.61
N ILE A 656 12.21 -18.13 23.54
CA ILE A 656 11.20 -18.54 24.52
C ILE A 656 11.46 -17.78 25.82
N ILE A 657 10.44 -17.05 26.28
CA ILE A 657 10.46 -16.24 27.51
C ILE A 657 9.58 -16.93 28.56
N SER A 658 10.13 -17.15 29.76
CA SER A 658 9.41 -17.77 30.88
C SER A 658 9.75 -17.13 32.23
N GLY A 659 8.98 -17.50 33.26
CA GLY A 659 9.40 -17.37 34.65
C GLY A 659 10.36 -18.50 35.08
N VAL A 660 10.61 -18.55 36.39
CA VAL A 660 11.32 -19.65 37.09
C VAL A 660 10.39 -20.15 38.20
N GLU A 661 10.38 -21.47 38.46
CA GLU A 661 9.69 -22.09 39.62
C GLU A 661 8.23 -21.60 39.85
N ARG A 662 7.43 -21.56 38.78
CA ARG A 662 6.00 -21.15 38.76
C ARG A 662 5.72 -19.68 39.13
N GLU A 663 6.74 -18.83 39.25
CA GLU A 663 6.52 -17.41 39.51
C GLU A 663 6.15 -16.61 38.25
N ASN A 664 5.10 -15.78 38.37
CA ASN A 664 4.78 -14.79 37.33
C ASN A 664 5.98 -13.86 37.09
N THR A 665 6.34 -13.67 35.82
CA THR A 665 7.30 -12.66 35.39
C THR A 665 6.84 -11.24 35.76
N PRO A 666 7.73 -10.23 35.73
CA PRO A 666 7.27 -8.84 35.56
C PRO A 666 6.43 -8.68 34.29
N PHE A 667 5.72 -7.56 34.18
CA PHE A 667 5.26 -7.06 32.88
C PHE A 667 6.50 -6.55 32.11
N ILE A 668 6.64 -6.90 30.83
CA ILE A 668 7.80 -6.55 30.00
C ILE A 668 7.41 -5.73 28.76
N GLY A 669 8.25 -4.77 28.39
CA GLY A 669 8.14 -4.01 27.15
C GLY A 669 8.97 -4.62 26.03
N ASN A 670 9.28 -3.80 25.03
CA ASN A 670 10.14 -4.19 23.91
C ASN A 670 11.50 -4.70 24.39
N LEU A 671 12.03 -5.69 23.67
CA LEU A 671 13.28 -6.38 23.99
C LEU A 671 14.35 -6.02 22.96
N THR A 672 15.55 -5.72 23.42
CA THR A 672 16.68 -5.36 22.58
C THR A 672 17.79 -6.40 22.74
N PHE A 673 18.25 -6.95 21.62
CA PHE A 673 19.33 -7.92 21.51
C PHE A 673 20.54 -7.23 20.87
N THR A 674 21.67 -7.16 21.55
CA THR A 674 22.89 -6.48 21.08
C THR A 674 24.06 -7.44 21.01
N LEU A 675 24.69 -7.55 19.84
CA LEU A 675 25.83 -8.42 19.57
C LEU A 675 27.02 -8.06 20.46
N MET A 676 27.62 -9.06 21.10
CA MET A 676 28.84 -8.93 21.89
C MET A 676 30.05 -8.82 20.97
N ASN A 677 30.60 -7.61 20.82
CA ASN A 677 31.83 -7.40 20.07
C ASN A 677 33.03 -8.08 20.77
N ALA A 678 33.79 -8.87 20.01
CA ALA A 678 34.95 -9.63 20.51
C ALA A 678 36.11 -8.77 21.07
N SER A 679 36.07 -7.45 20.88
CA SER A 679 37.13 -6.51 21.25
C SER A 679 37.24 -6.21 22.76
N VAL A 680 36.31 -6.69 23.59
CA VAL A 680 36.27 -6.41 25.04
C VAL A 680 36.49 -7.69 25.84
N ASN A 681 37.69 -8.29 25.72
CA ASN A 681 38.33 -9.16 26.71
C ASN A 681 39.69 -9.69 26.21
N GLN A 682 40.68 -8.80 26.07
CA GLN A 682 42.10 -9.19 26.16
C GLN A 682 42.61 -8.71 27.52
N PRO A 683 43.03 -9.61 28.44
CA PRO A 683 43.66 -9.20 29.68
C PRO A 683 44.94 -8.44 29.34
N GLN A 684 45.04 -7.18 29.75
CA GLN A 684 46.30 -6.47 29.79
C GLN A 684 47.24 -7.20 30.75
N VAL A 685 48.09 -8.08 30.22
CA VAL A 685 49.20 -8.66 30.96
C VAL A 685 50.14 -7.51 31.30
N LYS A 686 50.01 -6.99 32.54
CA LYS A 686 51.03 -6.10 33.10
C LYS A 686 52.34 -6.87 33.14
N GLY A 687 53.26 -6.51 32.24
CA GLY A 687 54.65 -6.90 32.36
C GLY A 687 55.17 -6.47 33.73
N ALA A 688 55.77 -7.39 34.47
CA ALA A 688 56.45 -7.06 35.70
C ALA A 688 57.82 -6.47 35.34
N ASP A 689 57.98 -5.17 35.54
CA ASP A 689 59.29 -4.53 35.48
C ASP A 689 60.18 -5.11 36.59
N LYS A 690 61.35 -5.63 36.18
CA LYS A 690 62.46 -5.91 37.09
C LYS A 690 63.43 -4.75 37.03
N GLU A 691 63.60 -4.05 38.15
CA GLU A 691 64.80 -3.24 38.38
C GLU A 691 65.82 -4.07 39.20
N ASN A 692 67.07 -4.03 38.74
CA ASN A 692 68.33 -4.49 39.38
C ASN A 692 68.30 -5.78 40.24
#